data_AF-A0A3S0KZV6-F1
#
_entry.id   AF-A0A3S0KZV6-F1
#
_cell.length_a   1.000
_cell.length_b   1.000
_cell.length_c   1.000
_cell.angle_alpha   90.00
_cell.angle_beta   90.00
_cell.angle_gamma   90.00
#
_symmetry.space_group_name_H-M   'P 1'
#
loop_
_entity.id
_entity.type
_entity.pdbx_description
1 polymer ?
#
loop_
_entity_poly.entity_id
_entity_poly.type
_entity_poly.pdbx_seq_one_letter_code
_entity_poly.pdbx_strand_id
1 'polypeptide(L)'
;MSRKWKDLPFVVDSHHATFSMLQRQKAPGVFPALSVYMNCIRWYAEIARGEKESALWRWNIHKSKNTCSNMLTRIPQGADMAAGMAANTKTTDGIGHQATLAATRPLRGKTPERKILTTVFVDIVSSSALVAGRDPEDADHTLLTILNSLVEAVPRYNGMVSQLLGDGFMAVFGAPNALEDHALRACLAAQDMVRSTVEALDLPDFQVRIGISSGDVITHVMTNGVWADYRAVGECVHLAAKLQQRAEPNSAQLSRDTLDLVPVGVAARPMGSLTLAKGAQPVPVFALEGARAIRRTATDLLRSTNAPFLGRRDEVATIFALADRAEAGIPSSLILRGDAGIGKSRLVGEFLRAPRSRGWTVLQWSQMPIRRLGDPDDLEAVAQSLAIQAIGGTVNAAAELAAAAERRAGVLAGDAIRQLLDTPALTPLWAGLDPMERLKWSIDGLVGAVLDLSSPQAVSQRPMLILVEDAHWTRPVMVRLLDALLTALPGSHSRLLLIATTRPPDLRLEDTAPLGWTPPASVRSLDLTVLNRQQVQEFLDHWLGTDWSLAPLKQQVADHSGGVPLYLEEMLRTLEARRAICGSPGSYCLADPSTALNLPPSLQSLLTARMDLMGPEPRRLLLNAAVIGPTFDVGLLRMMEATPRADLHDQLGYLERAGFITRTRLLPNLEYSFNHALMRESAYNTLPISERKALHGRILQALCQRRDHDLPNRLVLMAHHALKAEEWPLAYAYGRRAGQHAEEQSKFESARQNYEASTEALRRLPETKRNVLRMIQLSIALPRVLLPSGATDVQEAINRAKSLSNKHINRRGCAQASSMLASFVWADGRLEEAIGLCREGLSALSNSAERDTQIQLLVRLGGVLIDKGHFDQACKTLEQANILIGDSDLFDRFGLAASAAVTSNSLLSRSFCEMVHYKEARKHAECAINIADQSGHIFSRIFSYVHFAWILLSEGKHDHAYKYFFESKELCKLARSPLWLPLINAGLGYCSAFLYRESESLMFFEESYRCFTRHGRSKSAIHPRLSLPQVQLWHAEALIKMGKPDHALNLIDEAEKNALPASQLALVVDCKLLQASVSNSAVDAPNVFTALIEEAIQIATSLNMKGRLRKANALLQEKAQKHESYASFR
;
A
#
# COMPACT_ATOMS: atom_id res chain seq x y z
N MET A 1 -32.53 -22.00 -2.46
CA MET A 1 -31.21 -22.24 -1.83
C MET A 1 -30.48 -23.47 -2.41
N SER A 2 -30.38 -23.61 -3.73
CA SER A 2 -29.54 -24.62 -4.39
C SER A 2 -29.01 -24.08 -5.72
N ARG A 3 -27.91 -23.34 -5.66
CA ARG A 3 -27.00 -22.97 -6.78
C ARG A 3 -26.01 -21.88 -6.31
N LYS A 4 -25.03 -22.22 -5.47
CA LYS A 4 -23.81 -21.40 -5.22
C LYS A 4 -22.67 -22.24 -4.58
N TRP A 5 -22.33 -23.39 -5.16
CA TRP A 5 -21.18 -24.20 -4.72
C TRP A 5 -20.48 -24.88 -5.92
N LYS A 6 -20.07 -24.11 -6.93
CA LYS A 6 -19.30 -24.64 -8.07
C LYS A 6 -18.01 -23.91 -8.45
N ASP A 7 -17.61 -22.85 -7.75
CA ASP A 7 -16.41 -22.06 -8.13
C ASP A 7 -15.31 -22.06 -7.05
N LEU A 8 -14.67 -23.21 -6.83
CA LEU A 8 -13.41 -23.33 -6.09
C LEU A 8 -12.54 -24.43 -6.76
N PRO A 9 -11.43 -24.09 -7.45
CA PRO A 9 -10.53 -25.10 -8.02
C PRO A 9 -9.44 -25.53 -7.02
N PHE A 10 -9.23 -26.86 -6.94
CA PHE A 10 -8.02 -27.59 -6.54
C PHE A 10 -7.50 -27.50 -5.07
N VAL A 11 -8.09 -28.31 -4.18
CA VAL A 11 -7.37 -28.94 -3.04
C VAL A 11 -7.97 -30.33 -2.76
N VAL A 12 -7.77 -31.33 -3.62
CA VAL A 12 -8.11 -32.75 -3.27
C VAL A 12 -7.07 -33.77 -3.77
N ASP A 13 -6.36 -33.54 -4.87
CA ASP A 13 -5.51 -34.60 -5.46
C ASP A 13 -4.14 -34.83 -4.80
N SER A 14 -3.67 -33.96 -3.90
CA SER A 14 -2.36 -34.12 -3.25
C SER A 14 -2.35 -35.05 -2.03
N HIS A 15 -3.49 -35.62 -1.64
CA HIS A 15 -3.56 -36.55 -0.48
C HIS A 15 -3.71 -38.02 -0.87
N HIS A 16 -4.11 -38.32 -2.11
CA HIS A 16 -4.25 -39.71 -2.56
C HIS A 16 -2.91 -40.38 -2.90
N ALA A 17 -1.95 -39.63 -3.45
CA ALA A 17 -0.64 -40.15 -3.84
C ALA A 17 0.30 -40.41 -2.66
N THR A 18 0.14 -39.67 -1.55
CA THR A 18 0.93 -39.89 -0.32
C THR A 18 0.40 -41.07 0.51
N PHE A 19 -0.88 -41.42 0.34
CA PHE A 19 -1.53 -42.49 1.08
C PHE A 19 -1.14 -43.90 0.59
N SER A 20 -0.85 -44.08 -0.71
CA SER A 20 -0.41 -45.38 -1.24
C SER A 20 1.06 -45.71 -0.91
N MET A 21 1.87 -44.69 -0.59
CA MET A 21 3.28 -44.85 -0.24
C MET A 21 3.46 -45.21 1.25
N LEU A 22 2.60 -44.72 2.13
CA LEU A 22 2.65 -44.98 3.59
C LEU A 22 2.08 -46.36 4.00
N GLN A 23 1.34 -47.06 3.14
CA GLN A 23 0.89 -48.44 3.42
C GLN A 23 1.98 -49.51 3.25
N ARG A 24 3.16 -49.19 2.68
CA ARG A 24 4.21 -50.18 2.36
C ARG A 24 5.39 -50.24 3.33
N GLN A 25 5.46 -49.42 4.38
CA GLN A 25 6.54 -49.49 5.37
C GLN A 25 5.99 -49.68 6.79
N LYS A 26 6.08 -50.92 7.29
CA LYS A 26 5.84 -51.27 8.70
C LYS A 26 7.07 -50.89 9.53
N ALA A 27 6.92 -49.98 10.49
CA ALA A 27 7.83 -49.84 11.64
C ALA A 27 7.02 -49.35 12.86
N PRO A 28 7.16 -49.97 14.05
CA PRO A 28 6.31 -49.66 15.20
C PRO A 28 6.96 -48.57 16.09
N GLY A 29 6.18 -47.53 16.41
CA GLY A 29 6.53 -46.59 17.47
C GLY A 29 6.08 -45.17 17.18
N VAL A 30 5.32 -44.61 18.11
CA VAL A 30 4.90 -43.19 18.25
C VAL A 30 3.66 -42.77 17.43
N PHE A 31 2.50 -42.63 18.11
CA PHE A 31 1.63 -41.44 18.19
C PHE A 31 0.15 -41.78 18.53
N PRO A 32 -0.42 -41.31 19.67
CA PRO A 32 -1.85 -41.36 19.96
C PRO A 32 -2.69 -40.29 19.22
N ALA A 33 -2.06 -39.35 18.50
CA ALA A 33 -2.73 -38.21 17.87
C ALA A 33 -3.33 -38.51 16.48
N LEU A 34 -2.95 -39.62 15.83
CA LEU A 34 -3.44 -39.96 14.49
C LEU A 34 -4.84 -40.59 14.47
N SER A 35 -5.29 -41.26 15.55
CA SER A 35 -6.60 -41.93 15.57
C SER A 35 -7.77 -40.94 15.69
N VAL A 36 -7.56 -39.83 16.42
CA VAL A 36 -8.54 -38.74 16.54
C VAL A 36 -8.67 -37.97 15.22
N TYR A 37 -7.55 -37.77 14.51
CA TYR A 37 -7.51 -37.10 13.21
C TYR A 37 -8.15 -37.95 12.09
N MET A 38 -7.95 -39.28 12.12
CA MET A 38 -8.57 -40.23 11.19
C MET A 38 -10.09 -40.38 11.39
N ASN A 39 -10.59 -40.29 12.63
CA ASN A 39 -12.03 -40.33 12.91
C ASN A 39 -12.73 -39.03 12.48
N CYS A 40 -12.07 -37.87 12.58
CA CYS A 40 -12.62 -36.61 12.07
C CYS A 40 -12.71 -36.58 10.53
N ILE A 41 -11.74 -37.15 9.83
CA ILE A 41 -11.73 -37.21 8.36
C ILE A 41 -12.81 -38.17 7.83
N ARG A 42 -13.03 -39.31 8.49
CA ARG A 42 -14.15 -40.23 8.15
C ARG A 42 -15.51 -39.59 8.40
N TRP A 43 -15.67 -38.89 9.51
CA TRP A 43 -16.90 -38.17 9.84
C TRP A 43 -17.23 -37.06 8.82
N TYR A 44 -16.22 -36.30 8.37
CA TYR A 44 -16.37 -35.32 7.29
C TYR A 44 -16.67 -35.95 5.92
N ALA A 45 -16.14 -37.14 5.63
CA ALA A 45 -16.38 -37.85 4.37
C ALA A 45 -17.80 -38.49 4.29
N GLU A 46 -18.40 -38.84 5.42
CA GLU A 46 -19.78 -39.36 5.50
C GLU A 46 -20.82 -38.23 5.41
N ILE A 47 -20.54 -37.06 6.01
CA ILE A 47 -21.39 -35.86 5.86
C ILE A 47 -21.41 -35.34 4.41
N ALA A 48 -20.29 -35.46 3.69
CA ALA A 48 -20.20 -35.05 2.29
C ALA A 48 -20.99 -35.93 1.31
N ARG A 49 -21.50 -37.10 1.74
CA ARG A 49 -22.29 -38.03 0.90
C ARG A 49 -23.81 -37.97 1.11
N GLY A 50 -24.30 -37.11 2.01
CA GLY A 50 -25.73 -36.83 2.11
C GLY A 50 -26.60 -37.91 2.75
N GLU A 51 -26.04 -38.82 3.54
CA GLU A 51 -26.83 -39.79 4.31
C GLU A 51 -27.04 -39.28 5.75
N LYS A 52 -28.14 -38.54 5.97
CA LYS A 52 -28.60 -38.22 7.32
C LYS A 52 -29.50 -39.35 7.81
N GLU A 53 -28.96 -40.29 8.58
CA GLU A 53 -29.66 -40.93 9.73
C GLU A 53 -28.87 -42.02 10.50
N SER A 54 -27.66 -42.42 10.10
CA SER A 54 -27.03 -43.64 10.66
C SER A 54 -25.86 -43.43 11.67
N ALA A 55 -25.62 -42.22 12.17
CA ALA A 55 -24.41 -41.91 12.96
C ALA A 55 -24.61 -41.73 14.48
N LEU A 56 -25.72 -42.21 15.07
CA LEU A 56 -26.01 -42.05 16.51
C LEU A 56 -25.91 -43.32 17.37
N TRP A 57 -25.42 -44.45 16.85
CA TRP A 57 -25.49 -45.73 17.60
C TRP A 57 -24.24 -46.62 17.67
N ARG A 58 -23.02 -46.13 17.38
CA ARG A 58 -21.81 -46.99 17.48
C ARG A 58 -20.58 -46.33 18.09
N TRP A 59 -20.68 -45.88 19.34
CA TRP A 59 -19.49 -45.71 20.17
C TRP A 59 -19.77 -46.05 21.64
N ASN A 60 -19.64 -47.35 21.96
CA ASN A 60 -19.49 -47.82 23.34
C ASN A 60 -18.71 -49.16 23.32
N ILE A 61 -17.87 -49.39 24.35
CA ILE A 61 -17.18 -50.66 24.75
C ILE A 61 -15.85 -50.95 23.96
N HIS A 62 -14.65 -51.26 24.53
CA HIS A 62 -14.23 -51.72 25.86
C HIS A 62 -12.71 -51.50 26.18
N LYS A 63 -12.39 -51.74 27.47
CA LYS A 63 -11.11 -51.70 28.22
C LYS A 63 -10.01 -52.67 27.75
N SER A 64 -8.74 -52.34 28.06
CA SER A 64 -7.73 -53.28 28.56
C SER A 64 -6.58 -52.57 29.28
N LYS A 65 -6.13 -53.16 30.39
CA LYS A 65 -5.17 -52.71 31.40
C LYS A 65 -3.80 -53.40 31.23
N ASN A 66 -2.80 -52.82 31.89
CA ASN A 66 -1.54 -53.40 32.41
C ASN A 66 -0.30 -53.42 31.50
N THR A 67 0.72 -52.64 31.89
CA THR A 67 1.94 -53.21 32.51
C THR A 67 2.78 -52.14 33.25
N CYS A 68 2.96 -52.38 34.55
CA CYS A 68 4.13 -52.21 35.46
C CYS A 68 5.04 -50.96 35.36
N SER A 69 5.18 -50.16 36.44
CA SER A 69 6.11 -50.33 37.59
C SER A 69 7.59 -50.23 37.20
N ASN A 70 8.49 -49.50 37.84
CA ASN A 70 8.56 -48.87 39.17
C ASN A 70 9.82 -47.99 39.21
N MET A 71 9.76 -46.81 39.86
CA MET A 71 10.77 -46.38 40.85
C MET A 71 10.20 -45.21 41.67
N LEU A 72 9.63 -45.56 42.82
CA LEU A 72 9.34 -44.70 43.97
C LEU A 72 10.67 -44.44 44.72
N THR A 73 10.94 -43.28 45.33
CA THR A 73 10.52 -42.82 46.68
C THR A 73 11.43 -41.59 46.98
N ARG A 74 11.12 -40.55 47.76
CA ARG A 74 10.54 -40.42 49.11
C ARG A 74 10.10 -38.95 49.31
N ILE A 75 8.94 -38.68 49.93
CA ILE A 75 8.72 -37.72 51.06
C ILE A 75 7.40 -38.14 51.76
N PRO A 76 7.33 -38.21 53.11
CA PRO A 76 6.16 -38.71 53.84
C PRO A 76 5.12 -37.63 54.24
N GLN A 77 3.85 -38.07 54.20
CA GLN A 77 2.72 -37.92 55.13
C GLN A 77 2.51 -36.67 56.00
N GLY A 78 1.25 -36.20 56.02
CA GLY A 78 0.68 -35.43 57.12
C GLY A 78 -0.71 -34.82 56.90
N ALA A 79 -1.76 -35.62 57.15
CA ALA A 79 -3.12 -35.28 57.64
C ALA A 79 -4.25 -34.82 56.69
N ASP A 80 -5.28 -35.68 56.67
CA ASP A 80 -6.65 -35.58 56.14
C ASP A 80 -7.61 -34.68 56.94
N MET A 81 -8.65 -34.17 56.27
CA MET A 81 -10.09 -34.49 56.47
C MET A 81 -10.96 -33.41 55.80
N ALA A 82 -11.66 -33.70 54.69
CA ALA A 82 -13.03 -34.29 54.57
C ALA A 82 -14.14 -33.27 54.93
N ALA A 83 -15.27 -33.12 54.23
CA ALA A 83 -15.99 -33.96 53.28
C ALA A 83 -17.02 -33.12 52.49
N GLY A 84 -17.54 -33.66 51.38
CA GLY A 84 -18.88 -33.31 50.90
C GLY A 84 -19.12 -33.37 49.39
N MET A 85 -19.19 -34.56 48.79
CA MET A 85 -19.89 -34.75 47.52
C MET A 85 -20.42 -36.19 47.37
N ALA A 86 -21.73 -36.31 47.21
CA ALA A 86 -22.50 -37.42 46.59
C ALA A 86 -24.00 -37.02 46.70
N ALA A 87 -24.92 -37.22 45.77
CA ALA A 87 -24.93 -37.80 44.43
C ALA A 87 -26.31 -37.52 43.75
N ASN A 88 -26.35 -37.76 42.43
CA ASN A 88 -27.50 -38.21 41.61
C ASN A 88 -28.65 -37.28 41.18
N THR A 89 -28.52 -36.81 39.92
CA THR A 89 -29.32 -37.14 38.73
C THR A 89 -30.80 -37.57 38.84
N LYS A 90 -31.69 -36.81 38.16
CA LYS A 90 -32.54 -37.28 37.05
C LYS A 90 -33.09 -36.11 36.22
N THR A 91 -33.23 -36.40 34.93
CA THR A 91 -33.48 -35.57 33.72
C THR A 91 -34.95 -35.21 33.48
N THR A 92 -35.18 -34.05 32.84
CA THR A 92 -36.17 -33.87 31.73
C THR A 92 -35.77 -32.70 30.83
N ASP A 93 -35.98 -32.91 29.52
CA ASP A 93 -35.57 -32.12 28.36
C ASP A 93 -36.17 -30.70 28.26
N GLY A 94 -35.49 -29.82 27.51
CA GLY A 94 -36.06 -28.55 27.04
C GLY A 94 -35.03 -27.63 26.37
N ILE A 95 -35.28 -27.31 25.11
CA ILE A 95 -34.49 -26.51 24.16
C ILE A 95 -34.24 -25.07 24.66
N GLY A 96 -33.06 -24.50 24.38
CA GLY A 96 -32.84 -23.05 24.50
C GLY A 96 -31.38 -22.62 24.30
N HIS A 97 -31.10 -21.94 23.19
CA HIS A 97 -29.84 -21.25 22.92
C HIS A 97 -29.50 -20.25 24.04
N GLN A 98 -28.32 -20.37 24.66
CA GLN A 98 -27.73 -19.29 25.46
C GLN A 98 -26.42 -18.81 24.81
N ALA A 99 -26.50 -17.61 24.26
CA ALA A 99 -25.33 -16.79 23.94
C ALA A 99 -24.46 -16.63 25.19
N THR A 100 -23.17 -16.94 25.06
CA THR A 100 -22.21 -16.87 26.16
C THR A 100 -21.84 -15.41 26.42
N LEU A 101 -22.66 -14.71 27.21
CA LEU A 101 -22.27 -13.46 27.86
C LEU A 101 -21.02 -13.74 28.71
N ALA A 102 -19.91 -13.09 28.36
CA ALA A 102 -18.66 -13.19 29.10
C ALA A 102 -18.88 -12.72 30.54
N ALA A 103 -18.98 -13.68 31.46
CA ALA A 103 -19.19 -13.45 32.88
C ALA A 103 -18.06 -12.57 33.45
N THR A 104 -18.37 -11.29 33.64
CA THR A 104 -17.61 -10.39 34.48
C THR A 104 -17.88 -10.78 35.93
N ARG A 105 -16.81 -10.92 36.72
CA ARG A 105 -16.84 -11.35 38.13
C ARG A 105 -17.86 -10.50 38.93
N PRO A 106 -18.67 -11.09 39.84
CA PRO A 106 -19.62 -10.31 40.62
C PRO A 106 -18.90 -9.29 41.52
N LEU A 107 -19.23 -8.01 41.29
CA LEU A 107 -18.73 -6.88 42.07
C LEU A 107 -19.32 -6.97 43.50
N ARG A 108 -18.51 -7.40 44.48
CA ARG A 108 -18.90 -7.33 45.91
C ARG A 108 -18.87 -5.87 46.36
N GLY A 109 -20.04 -5.38 46.82
CA GLY A 109 -20.24 -4.26 47.75
C GLY A 109 -19.26 -3.09 47.67
N LYS A 110 -19.32 -2.29 46.60
CA LYS A 110 -18.77 -0.93 46.61
C LYS A 110 -19.80 0.03 47.19
N THR A 111 -19.37 0.90 48.10
CA THR A 111 -20.14 2.06 48.56
C THR A 111 -20.50 2.96 47.37
N PRO A 112 -21.57 3.77 47.46
CA PRO A 112 -21.94 4.70 46.40
C PRO A 112 -20.76 5.64 46.08
N GLU A 113 -20.36 5.68 44.80
CA GLU A 113 -19.24 6.51 44.34
C GLU A 113 -19.80 7.65 43.46
N ARG A 114 -19.44 8.91 43.77
CA ARG A 114 -19.70 10.07 42.91
C ARG A 114 -18.67 10.08 41.79
N LYS A 115 -19.13 10.13 40.53
CA LYS A 115 -18.28 10.13 39.33
C LYS A 115 -18.84 11.05 38.27
N ILE A 116 -17.96 11.58 37.43
CA ILE A 116 -18.34 12.19 36.15
C ILE A 116 -18.33 11.06 35.10
N LEU A 117 -19.42 10.89 34.37
CA LEU A 117 -19.53 9.90 33.30
C LEU A 117 -20.38 10.42 32.13
N THR A 118 -20.41 9.66 31.03
CA THR A 118 -21.35 9.91 29.93
C THR A 118 -22.37 8.80 29.83
N THR A 119 -23.64 9.20 29.75
CA THR A 119 -24.79 8.31 29.55
C THR A 119 -25.24 8.37 28.09
N VAL A 120 -25.53 7.21 27.51
CA VAL A 120 -26.10 7.05 26.16
C VAL A 120 -27.42 6.31 26.28
N PHE A 121 -28.49 6.88 25.72
CA PHE A 121 -29.78 6.21 25.53
C PHE A 121 -29.97 5.91 24.05
N VAL A 122 -30.36 4.67 23.74
CA VAL A 122 -30.62 4.17 22.39
C VAL A 122 -32.01 3.58 22.37
N ASP A 123 -32.75 3.85 21.29
CA ASP A 123 -34.12 3.39 21.08
C ASP A 123 -34.36 3.08 19.60
N ILE A 124 -35.12 2.02 19.31
CA ILE A 124 -35.49 1.62 17.94
C ILE A 124 -36.78 2.33 17.53
N VAL A 125 -36.71 3.12 16.46
CA VAL A 125 -37.86 3.88 15.95
C VAL A 125 -38.93 2.94 15.43
N SER A 126 -40.17 3.14 15.87
CA SER A 126 -41.33 2.36 15.43
C SER A 126 -41.15 0.85 15.64
N SER A 127 -40.52 0.45 16.75
CA SER A 127 -40.36 -0.95 17.19
C SER A 127 -41.67 -1.75 17.11
N SER A 128 -42.81 -1.11 17.43
CA SER A 128 -44.15 -1.70 17.32
C SER A 128 -44.53 -2.12 15.89
N ALA A 129 -44.05 -1.43 14.86
CA ALA A 129 -44.28 -1.78 13.46
C ALA A 129 -43.42 -2.98 13.01
N LEU A 130 -42.24 -3.18 13.64
CA LEU A 130 -41.40 -4.36 13.42
C LEU A 130 -42.00 -5.63 14.04
N VAL A 131 -42.88 -5.47 15.03
CA VAL A 131 -43.58 -6.54 15.77
C VAL A 131 -45.01 -6.76 15.26
N ALA A 132 -45.65 -5.75 14.67
CA ALA A 132 -47.06 -5.81 14.26
C ALA A 132 -47.35 -6.93 13.26
N GLY A 133 -48.31 -7.79 13.60
CA GLY A 133 -48.76 -8.89 12.74
C GLY A 133 -47.83 -10.09 12.64
N ARG A 134 -46.75 -10.12 13.45
CA ARG A 134 -45.81 -11.27 13.55
C ARG A 134 -46.15 -12.15 14.75
N ASP A 135 -45.71 -13.41 14.68
CA ASP A 135 -45.73 -14.30 15.84
C ASP A 135 -44.81 -13.73 16.95
N PRO A 136 -45.16 -13.83 18.24
CA PRO A 136 -44.35 -13.34 19.34
C PRO A 136 -42.90 -13.87 19.35
N GLU A 137 -42.66 -15.12 18.94
CA GLU A 137 -41.31 -15.70 18.89
C GLU A 137 -40.47 -15.07 17.77
N ASP A 138 -41.06 -14.87 16.59
CA ASP A 138 -40.40 -14.21 15.45
C ASP A 138 -40.13 -12.73 15.71
N ALA A 139 -41.05 -12.06 16.41
CA ALA A 139 -40.92 -10.67 16.82
C ALA A 139 -39.79 -10.48 17.83
N ASP A 140 -39.71 -11.34 18.85
CA ASP A 140 -38.65 -11.32 19.87
C ASP A 140 -37.29 -11.63 19.24
N HIS A 141 -37.20 -12.66 18.39
CA HIS A 141 -35.96 -12.99 17.68
C HIS A 141 -35.46 -11.83 16.80
N THR A 142 -36.37 -11.15 16.10
CA THR A 142 -36.04 -10.00 15.24
C THR A 142 -35.49 -8.83 16.07
N LEU A 143 -36.20 -8.45 17.14
CA LEU A 143 -35.79 -7.35 18.01
C LEU A 143 -34.48 -7.64 18.74
N LEU A 144 -34.30 -8.86 19.26
CA LEU A 144 -33.06 -9.26 19.92
C LEU A 144 -31.87 -9.26 18.98
N THR A 145 -32.05 -9.65 17.71
CA THR A 145 -30.97 -9.61 16.71
C THR A 145 -30.51 -8.17 16.45
N ILE A 146 -31.46 -7.24 16.29
CA ILE A 146 -31.16 -5.81 16.10
C ILE A 146 -30.51 -5.21 17.36
N LEU A 147 -31.08 -5.47 18.54
CA LEU A 147 -30.54 -4.98 19.82
C LEU A 147 -29.13 -5.51 20.08
N ASN A 148 -28.85 -6.78 19.82
CA ASN A 148 -27.52 -7.35 19.99
C ASN A 148 -26.50 -6.68 19.07
N SER A 149 -26.85 -6.39 17.82
CA SER A 149 -25.98 -5.63 16.90
C SER A 149 -25.65 -4.23 17.42
N LEU A 150 -26.62 -3.52 17.99
CA LEU A 150 -26.40 -2.20 18.57
C LEU A 150 -25.58 -2.26 19.86
N VAL A 151 -25.84 -3.27 20.72
CA VAL A 151 -25.13 -3.48 21.98
C VAL A 151 -23.65 -3.79 21.74
N GLU A 152 -23.28 -4.49 20.67
CA GLU A 152 -21.89 -4.80 20.33
C GLU A 152 -21.01 -3.54 20.15
N ALA A 153 -21.59 -2.41 19.76
CA ALA A 153 -20.87 -1.14 19.65
C ALA A 153 -20.40 -0.61 21.02
N VAL A 154 -21.14 -0.87 22.11
CA VAL A 154 -20.85 -0.31 23.44
C VAL A 154 -19.51 -0.81 24.03
N PRO A 155 -19.26 -2.13 24.16
CA PRO A 155 -18.00 -2.63 24.72
C PRO A 155 -16.79 -2.37 23.81
N ARG A 156 -16.99 -2.18 22.49
CA ARG A 156 -15.93 -1.80 21.54
C ARG A 156 -15.26 -0.48 21.94
N TYR A 157 -16.02 0.44 22.53
CA TYR A 157 -15.56 1.75 22.97
C TYR A 157 -15.31 1.83 24.49
N ASN A 158 -15.19 0.69 25.17
CA ASN A 158 -15.05 0.57 26.62
C ASN A 158 -16.24 1.15 27.41
N GLY A 159 -17.44 1.14 26.81
CA GLY A 159 -18.69 1.39 27.53
C GLY A 159 -19.23 0.12 28.18
N MET A 160 -20.19 0.31 29.08
CA MET A 160 -20.95 -0.78 29.69
C MET A 160 -22.44 -0.54 29.44
N VAL A 161 -23.16 -1.56 28.95
CA VAL A 161 -24.62 -1.53 28.97
C VAL A 161 -25.06 -1.67 30.41
N SER A 162 -25.71 -0.63 30.91
CA SER A 162 -26.20 -0.55 32.29
C SER A 162 -27.59 -1.16 32.40
N GLN A 163 -28.47 -0.94 31.42
CA GLN A 163 -29.84 -1.44 31.46
C GLN A 163 -30.41 -1.69 30.04
N LEU A 164 -31.13 -2.80 29.85
CA LEU A 164 -31.96 -3.04 28.66
C LEU A 164 -33.38 -2.49 28.89
N LEU A 165 -33.96 -1.84 27.87
CA LEU A 165 -35.22 -1.08 27.95
C LEU A 165 -36.21 -1.56 26.87
N GLY A 166 -36.46 -2.86 26.76
CA GLY A 166 -37.42 -3.42 25.79
C GLY A 166 -36.94 -3.29 24.34
N ASP A 167 -37.23 -2.16 23.70
CA ASP A 167 -36.85 -1.78 22.33
C ASP A 167 -35.61 -0.85 22.27
N GLY A 168 -34.98 -0.61 23.42
CA GLY A 168 -33.77 0.19 23.53
C GLY A 168 -32.85 -0.26 24.66
N PHE A 169 -31.82 0.52 24.95
CA PHE A 169 -30.94 0.31 26.09
C PHE A 169 -30.26 1.60 26.57
N MET A 170 -29.77 1.55 27.81
CA MET A 170 -28.93 2.58 28.41
C MET A 170 -27.51 2.05 28.58
N ALA A 171 -26.53 2.82 28.12
CA ALA A 171 -25.11 2.55 28.31
C ALA A 171 -24.40 3.70 29.05
N VAL A 172 -23.35 3.36 29.77
CA VAL A 172 -22.50 4.30 30.51
C VAL A 172 -21.03 4.17 30.10
N PHE A 173 -20.34 5.30 30.01
CA PHE A 173 -18.91 5.40 29.69
C PHE A 173 -18.20 6.17 30.80
N GLY A 174 -17.03 5.70 31.24
CA GLY A 174 -16.33 6.23 32.41
C GLY A 174 -16.67 5.51 33.72
N ALA A 175 -17.35 4.37 33.63
CA ALA A 175 -17.70 3.50 34.74
C ALA A 175 -17.67 2.01 34.29
N PRO A 176 -17.32 1.04 35.17
CA PRO A 176 -16.92 1.22 36.58
C PRO A 176 -15.51 1.84 36.75
N ASN A 177 -14.67 1.80 35.71
CA ASN A 177 -13.35 2.43 35.68
C ASN A 177 -13.47 3.86 35.13
N ALA A 178 -12.83 4.82 35.79
CA ALA A 178 -12.77 6.19 35.30
C ALA A 178 -12.01 6.25 33.97
N LEU A 179 -12.54 6.99 33.00
CA LEU A 179 -11.94 7.20 31.68
C LEU A 179 -11.97 8.69 31.38
N GLU A 180 -10.82 9.33 31.13
CA GLU A 180 -10.76 10.78 30.85
C GLU A 180 -11.49 11.18 29.56
N ASP A 181 -11.66 10.25 28.62
CA ASP A 181 -12.24 10.44 27.28
C ASP A 181 -13.65 9.83 27.14
N HIS A 182 -14.36 9.66 28.26
CA HIS A 182 -15.66 8.99 28.30
C HIS A 182 -16.71 9.62 27.36
N ALA A 183 -16.69 10.94 27.18
CA ALA A 183 -17.61 11.66 26.29
C ALA A 183 -17.37 11.38 24.80
N LEU A 184 -16.11 11.33 24.36
CA LEU A 184 -15.75 11.02 22.98
C LEU A 184 -16.10 9.56 22.63
N ARG A 185 -15.83 8.63 23.54
CA ARG A 185 -16.16 7.20 23.39
C ARG A 185 -17.65 6.97 23.19
N ALA A 186 -18.48 7.69 23.96
CA ALA A 186 -19.94 7.65 23.82
C ALA A 186 -20.41 8.16 22.45
N CYS A 187 -19.83 9.27 21.96
CA CYS A 187 -20.15 9.81 20.64
C CYS A 187 -19.76 8.84 19.51
N LEU A 188 -18.62 8.15 19.63
CA LEU A 188 -18.16 7.15 18.66
C LEU A 188 -19.04 5.90 18.64
N ALA A 189 -19.45 5.43 19.82
CA ALA A 189 -20.40 4.32 19.93
C ALA A 189 -21.74 4.68 19.28
N ALA A 190 -22.26 5.88 19.53
CA ALA A 190 -23.49 6.36 18.93
C ALA A 190 -23.41 6.43 17.39
N GLN A 191 -22.28 6.90 16.85
CA GLN A 191 -22.12 6.94 15.39
C GLN A 191 -22.02 5.53 14.77
N ASP A 192 -21.30 4.60 15.40
CA ASP A 192 -21.23 3.22 14.92
C ASP A 192 -22.61 2.56 14.91
N MET A 193 -23.45 2.84 15.92
CA MET A 193 -24.85 2.39 15.98
C MET A 193 -25.73 3.02 14.90
N VAL A 194 -25.54 4.30 14.59
CA VAL A 194 -26.26 4.93 13.47
C VAL A 194 -25.80 4.34 12.13
N ARG A 195 -24.50 4.08 11.96
CA ARG A 195 -23.95 3.50 10.72
C ARG A 195 -24.44 2.07 10.47
N SER A 196 -24.58 1.25 11.53
CA SER A 196 -25.06 -0.13 11.38
C SER A 196 -26.50 -0.21 10.84
N THR A 197 -27.30 0.85 10.98
CA THR A 197 -28.63 0.92 10.34
C THR A 197 -28.59 1.00 8.82
N VAL A 198 -27.47 1.41 8.22
CA VAL A 198 -27.32 1.62 6.77
C VAL A 198 -26.51 0.49 6.11
N GLU A 199 -25.56 -0.11 6.82
CA GLU A 199 -24.57 -1.06 6.25
C GLU A 199 -24.95 -2.54 6.43
N ALA A 200 -25.93 -2.88 7.28
CA ALA A 200 -26.24 -4.26 7.62
C ALA A 200 -27.18 -4.93 6.61
N LEU A 201 -26.60 -5.51 5.54
CA LEU A 201 -27.33 -6.21 4.47
C LEU A 201 -28.13 -7.45 4.94
N ASP A 202 -27.80 -8.00 6.11
CA ASP A 202 -28.42 -9.21 6.68
C ASP A 202 -29.44 -8.91 7.81
N LEU A 203 -29.70 -7.63 8.10
CA LEU A 203 -30.70 -7.22 9.11
C LEU A 203 -31.97 -6.65 8.43
N PRO A 204 -33.14 -6.74 9.08
CA PRO A 204 -34.34 -6.03 8.63
C PRO A 204 -34.12 -4.51 8.70
N ASP A 205 -34.72 -3.74 7.79
CA ASP A 205 -34.64 -2.28 7.83
C ASP A 205 -35.15 -1.74 9.18
N PHE A 206 -34.28 -1.06 9.92
CA PHE A 206 -34.59 -0.44 11.20
C PHE A 206 -33.93 0.93 11.32
N GLN A 207 -34.47 1.77 12.19
CA GLN A 207 -33.92 3.09 12.47
C GLN A 207 -33.71 3.27 13.97
N VAL A 208 -32.72 4.08 14.36
CA VAL A 208 -32.41 4.33 15.78
C VAL A 208 -32.43 5.81 16.11
N ARG A 209 -32.72 6.13 17.37
CA ARG A 209 -32.56 7.46 17.95
C ARG A 209 -31.64 7.37 19.15
N ILE A 210 -30.71 8.31 19.26
CA ILE A 210 -29.68 8.27 20.30
C ILE A 210 -29.58 9.62 21.03
N GLY A 211 -29.48 9.58 22.35
CA GLY A 211 -29.28 10.74 23.20
C GLY A 211 -28.06 10.57 24.10
N ILE A 212 -27.20 11.58 24.16
CA ILE A 212 -25.92 11.54 24.86
C ILE A 212 -25.82 12.72 25.81
N SER A 213 -25.48 12.46 27.08
CA SER A 213 -25.21 13.53 28.04
C SER A 213 -24.15 13.13 29.04
N SER A 214 -23.30 14.10 29.39
CA SER A 214 -22.25 13.95 30.40
C SER A 214 -22.59 14.74 31.65
N GLY A 215 -22.13 14.28 32.80
CA GLY A 215 -22.33 15.00 34.05
C GLY A 215 -21.98 14.19 35.29
N ASP A 216 -22.13 14.82 36.45
CA ASP A 216 -22.00 14.19 37.75
C ASP A 216 -23.13 13.20 38.01
N VAL A 217 -22.78 11.98 38.42
CA VAL A 217 -23.73 10.97 38.87
C VAL A 217 -23.25 10.28 40.14
N ILE A 218 -24.21 9.72 40.87
CA ILE A 218 -23.93 8.75 41.93
C ILE A 218 -24.17 7.35 41.34
N THR A 219 -23.17 6.48 41.48
CA THR A 219 -23.24 5.10 40.99
C THR A 219 -23.44 4.11 42.14
N HIS A 220 -24.37 3.18 41.97
CA HIS A 220 -24.66 2.11 42.92
C HIS A 220 -24.47 0.76 42.25
N VAL A 221 -23.73 -0.14 42.91
CA VAL A 221 -23.70 -1.56 42.55
C VAL A 221 -24.69 -2.27 43.47
N MET A 222 -25.86 -2.63 42.96
CA MET A 222 -26.82 -3.42 43.73
C MET A 222 -26.60 -4.90 43.42
N THR A 223 -26.11 -5.65 44.41
CA THR A 223 -26.02 -7.11 44.35
C THR A 223 -27.15 -7.73 45.17
N ASN A 224 -28.17 -8.27 44.49
CA ASN A 224 -29.28 -8.97 45.15
C ASN A 224 -29.21 -10.47 44.85
N GLY A 225 -28.20 -11.18 45.36
CA GLY A 225 -28.10 -12.66 45.43
C GLY A 225 -28.16 -13.47 44.12
N VAL A 226 -28.69 -12.91 43.03
CA VAL A 226 -29.04 -13.56 41.77
C VAL A 226 -28.51 -12.73 40.59
N TRP A 227 -28.61 -11.38 40.61
CA TRP A 227 -27.99 -10.47 39.61
C TRP A 227 -27.29 -9.26 40.26
N ALA A 228 -26.36 -8.64 39.51
CA ALA A 228 -25.67 -7.40 39.88
C ALA A 228 -25.99 -6.30 38.86
N ASP A 229 -26.62 -5.21 39.31
CA ASP A 229 -27.06 -4.11 38.44
C ASP A 229 -26.26 -2.84 38.74
N TYR A 230 -25.84 -2.12 37.69
CA TYR A 230 -25.03 -0.89 37.80
C TYR A 230 -25.91 0.33 37.58
N ARG A 231 -26.41 0.94 38.65
CA ARG A 231 -27.36 2.06 38.58
C ARG A 231 -26.64 3.39 38.68
N ALA A 232 -26.81 4.26 37.69
CA ALA A 232 -26.34 5.64 37.71
C ALA A 232 -27.52 6.60 37.91
N VAL A 233 -27.40 7.55 38.85
CA VAL A 233 -28.42 8.57 39.11
C VAL A 233 -27.79 9.96 39.01
N GLY A 234 -28.32 10.80 38.13
CA GLY A 234 -27.88 12.19 37.93
C GLY A 234 -28.68 12.90 36.84
N GLU A 235 -28.57 14.23 36.77
CA GLU A 235 -29.31 15.06 35.79
C GLU A 235 -28.98 14.68 34.34
N CYS A 236 -27.73 14.31 34.07
CA CYS A 236 -27.29 13.88 32.75
C CYS A 236 -28.02 12.62 32.25
N VAL A 237 -28.44 11.71 33.15
CA VAL A 237 -29.20 10.51 32.78
C VAL A 237 -30.56 10.90 32.21
N HIS A 238 -31.27 11.83 32.86
CA HIS A 238 -32.56 12.32 32.39
C HIS A 238 -32.43 13.18 31.12
N LEU A 239 -31.36 13.97 31.00
CA LEU A 239 -31.09 14.76 29.81
C LEU A 239 -30.79 13.87 28.59
N ALA A 240 -29.98 12.83 28.75
CA ALA A 240 -29.71 11.86 27.67
C ALA A 240 -30.99 11.19 27.15
N ALA A 241 -31.90 10.77 28.04
CA ALA A 241 -33.18 10.19 27.64
C ALA A 241 -34.05 11.18 26.85
N LYS A 242 -34.13 12.45 27.26
CA LYS A 242 -34.90 13.47 26.52
C LYS A 242 -34.28 13.85 25.18
N LEU A 243 -32.95 13.85 25.10
CA LEU A 243 -32.23 14.07 23.84
C LEU A 243 -32.52 12.94 22.85
N GLN A 244 -32.59 11.70 23.31
CA GLN A 244 -32.98 10.55 22.49
C GLN A 244 -34.41 10.71 21.96
N GLN A 245 -35.37 11.06 22.82
CA GLN A 245 -36.77 11.25 22.41
C GLN A 245 -36.95 12.34 21.35
N ARG A 246 -36.09 13.38 21.39
CA ARG A 246 -36.08 14.50 20.44
C ARG A 246 -35.26 14.22 19.17
N ALA A 247 -34.41 13.20 19.16
CA ALA A 247 -33.56 12.90 18.00
C ALA A 247 -34.42 12.50 16.78
N GLU A 248 -34.00 12.93 15.60
CA GLU A 248 -34.58 12.44 14.34
C GLU A 248 -34.18 10.97 14.11
N PRO A 249 -34.95 10.19 13.34
CA PRO A 249 -34.54 8.83 12.98
C PRO A 249 -33.12 8.79 12.36
N ASN A 250 -32.33 7.80 12.75
CA ASN A 250 -30.92 7.63 12.40
C ASN A 250 -30.03 8.82 12.76
N SER A 251 -30.30 9.45 13.90
CA SER A 251 -29.47 10.55 14.42
C SER A 251 -29.20 10.43 15.91
N ALA A 252 -28.13 11.12 16.35
CA ALA A 252 -27.78 11.26 17.75
C ALA A 252 -27.77 12.74 18.16
N GLN A 253 -28.26 13.05 19.35
CA GLN A 253 -28.18 14.39 19.95
C GLN A 253 -27.36 14.37 21.24
N LEU A 254 -26.62 15.45 21.50
CA LEU A 254 -25.71 15.58 22.63
C LEU A 254 -25.92 16.90 23.40
N SER A 255 -25.66 16.84 24.71
CA SER A 255 -25.69 18.02 25.59
C SER A 255 -24.43 18.88 25.43
N ARG A 256 -24.50 20.13 25.90
CA ARG A 256 -23.33 21.03 25.93
C ARG A 256 -22.17 20.45 26.73
N ASP A 257 -22.45 19.86 27.89
CA ASP A 257 -21.42 19.27 28.76
C ASP A 257 -20.68 18.11 28.07
N THR A 258 -21.38 17.31 27.25
CA THR A 258 -20.73 16.28 26.43
C THR A 258 -19.81 16.91 25.40
N LEU A 259 -20.21 18.00 24.76
CA LEU A 259 -19.38 18.69 23.76
C LEU A 259 -18.14 19.33 24.39
N ASP A 260 -18.28 19.93 25.57
CA ASP A 260 -17.17 20.58 26.29
C ASP A 260 -16.11 19.58 26.79
N LEU A 261 -16.53 18.34 27.09
CA LEU A 261 -15.63 17.25 27.45
C LEU A 261 -14.95 16.58 26.23
N VAL A 262 -15.29 17.00 25.00
CA VAL A 262 -14.65 16.53 23.77
C VAL A 262 -13.78 17.65 23.18
N PRO A 263 -12.48 17.70 23.52
CA PRO A 263 -11.60 18.78 23.05
C PRO A 263 -11.34 18.77 21.54
N VAL A 264 -11.36 17.58 20.90
CA VAL A 264 -11.24 17.39 19.45
C VAL A 264 -11.96 16.09 19.07
N GLY A 265 -12.57 16.00 17.88
CA GLY A 265 -13.04 14.73 17.32
C GLY A 265 -14.53 14.56 17.19
N VAL A 266 -15.33 15.58 17.50
CA VAL A 266 -16.77 15.57 17.25
C VAL A 266 -17.15 16.78 16.39
N ALA A 267 -17.80 16.52 15.27
CA ALA A 267 -18.51 17.50 14.47
C ALA A 267 -19.97 17.52 14.95
N ALA A 268 -20.44 18.68 15.38
CA ALA A 268 -21.78 18.84 15.90
C ALA A 268 -22.42 20.14 15.41
N ARG A 269 -23.72 20.09 15.11
CA ARG A 269 -24.50 21.25 14.65
C ARG A 269 -25.51 21.69 15.72
N PRO A 270 -25.61 22.99 16.02
CA PRO A 270 -26.57 23.48 17.01
C PRO A 270 -28.02 23.24 16.56
N MET A 271 -28.86 22.78 17.51
CA MET A 271 -30.27 22.41 17.30
C MET A 271 -31.25 23.22 18.19
N GLY A 272 -30.76 24.32 18.79
CA GLY A 272 -31.51 25.13 19.75
C GLY A 272 -31.33 24.66 21.19
N SER A 273 -32.34 24.81 22.03
CA SER A 273 -32.31 24.44 23.45
C SER A 273 -33.45 23.48 23.85
N LEU A 274 -33.27 22.76 24.95
CA LEU A 274 -34.23 21.81 25.54
C LEU A 274 -34.41 22.11 27.02
N THR A 275 -35.65 22.06 27.51
CA THR A 275 -35.98 22.29 28.93
C THR A 275 -36.38 20.99 29.62
N LEU A 276 -35.72 20.64 30.73
CA LEU A 276 -35.92 19.38 31.45
C LEU A 276 -37.22 19.32 32.28
N ALA A 277 -37.72 20.45 32.77
CA ALA A 277 -39.01 20.53 33.48
C ALA A 277 -39.56 21.96 33.41
N LYS A 278 -40.86 22.15 33.62
CA LYS A 278 -41.43 23.51 33.69
C LYS A 278 -40.69 24.32 34.77
N GLY A 279 -40.02 25.41 34.37
CA GLY A 279 -39.21 26.27 35.25
C GLY A 279 -37.71 25.99 35.27
N ALA A 280 -37.22 24.92 34.62
CA ALA A 280 -35.77 24.65 34.48
C ALA A 280 -35.13 25.54 33.41
N GLN A 281 -33.84 25.84 33.54
CA GLN A 281 -33.10 26.59 32.52
C GLN A 281 -33.01 25.80 31.20
N PRO A 282 -33.21 26.43 30.03
CA PRO A 282 -33.03 25.76 28.74
C PRO A 282 -31.56 25.37 28.53
N VAL A 283 -31.31 24.09 28.23
CA VAL A 283 -29.97 23.55 27.96
C VAL A 283 -29.73 23.52 26.43
N PRO A 284 -28.61 24.05 25.93
CA PRO A 284 -28.26 23.95 24.50
C PRO A 284 -28.12 22.51 24.03
N VAL A 285 -28.63 22.22 22.83
CA VAL A 285 -28.63 20.89 22.21
C VAL A 285 -27.90 20.93 20.88
N PHE A 286 -27.16 19.87 20.61
CA PHE A 286 -26.40 19.71 19.38
C PHE A 286 -26.74 18.36 18.73
N ALA A 287 -26.85 18.33 17.39
CA ALA A 287 -26.89 17.09 16.63
C ALA A 287 -25.46 16.61 16.37
N LEU A 288 -25.21 15.31 16.56
CA LEU A 288 -23.95 14.67 16.21
C LEU A 288 -23.91 14.47 14.69
N GLU A 289 -23.05 15.20 14.00
CA GLU A 289 -22.83 15.04 12.54
C GLU A 289 -21.70 14.05 12.24
N GLY A 290 -20.77 13.90 13.18
CA GLY A 290 -19.77 12.85 13.14
C GLY A 290 -18.89 12.84 14.38
N ALA A 291 -18.44 11.66 14.78
CA ALA A 291 -17.42 11.46 15.78
C ALA A 291 -16.25 10.71 15.14
N ARG A 292 -15.03 11.16 15.36
CA ARG A 292 -13.83 10.46 14.89
C ARG A 292 -12.87 10.30 16.04
N ALA A 293 -12.31 9.11 16.11
CA ALA A 293 -11.14 8.86 16.92
C ALA A 293 -9.99 9.69 16.33
N ILE A 294 -9.88 10.95 16.75
CA ILE A 294 -8.77 11.79 16.32
C ILE A 294 -7.52 11.25 16.98
N ARG A 295 -6.62 10.74 16.14
CA ARG A 295 -5.22 10.61 16.51
C ARG A 295 -4.75 12.02 16.83
N ARG A 296 -4.20 12.27 18.03
CA ARG A 296 -3.47 13.52 18.26
C ARG A 296 -2.42 13.58 17.17
N THR A 297 -2.56 14.52 16.24
CA THR A 297 -1.57 14.69 15.18
C THR A 297 -0.26 15.09 15.84
N ALA A 298 0.90 14.85 15.24
CA ALA A 298 2.10 15.37 15.89
C ALA A 298 2.07 16.89 15.93
N THR A 299 1.28 17.56 15.09
CA THR A 299 0.99 19.00 15.25
C THR A 299 0.31 19.35 16.58
N ASP A 300 -0.60 18.51 17.10
CA ASP A 300 -1.20 18.70 18.43
C ASP A 300 -0.17 18.46 19.54
N LEU A 301 0.69 17.45 19.40
CA LEU A 301 1.78 17.16 20.33
C LEU A 301 2.87 18.24 20.32
N LEU A 302 3.17 18.79 19.14
CA LEU A 302 4.09 19.90 18.96
C LEU A 302 3.52 21.20 19.54
N ARG A 303 2.20 21.37 19.52
CA ARG A 303 1.53 22.52 20.14
C ARG A 303 1.44 22.42 21.67
N SER A 304 1.45 21.23 22.26
CA SER A 304 1.12 21.01 23.68
C SER A 304 2.28 21.09 24.69
N THR A 305 3.53 21.24 24.27
CA THR A 305 4.67 21.28 25.20
C THR A 305 4.79 22.63 25.92
N ASN A 306 4.58 22.66 27.23
CA ASN A 306 4.70 23.88 28.06
C ASN A 306 6.15 24.30 28.37
N ALA A 307 7.15 23.48 28.01
CA ALA A 307 8.55 23.84 28.20
C ALA A 307 8.91 25.09 27.39
N PRO A 308 9.73 26.01 27.90
CA PRO A 308 10.19 27.21 27.16
C PRO A 308 10.96 26.84 25.90
N PHE A 309 10.95 27.71 24.88
CA PHE A 309 11.80 27.58 23.70
C PHE A 309 12.92 28.61 23.74
N LEU A 310 14.15 28.13 23.92
CA LEU A 310 15.31 28.97 24.17
C LEU A 310 16.39 28.73 23.12
N GLY A 311 17.06 29.81 22.73
CA GLY A 311 18.25 29.75 21.88
C GLY A 311 18.06 29.19 20.47
N ARG A 312 17.13 29.74 19.66
CA ARG A 312 17.03 29.56 18.18
C ARG A 312 16.18 30.65 17.49
N ARG A 313 16.42 31.91 17.83
CA ARG A 313 15.60 33.03 17.32
C ARG A 313 15.77 33.24 15.81
N ASP A 314 16.98 33.05 15.30
CA ASP A 314 17.30 33.27 13.88
C ASP A 314 16.71 32.17 12.98
N GLU A 315 16.72 30.91 13.44
CA GLU A 315 16.11 29.80 12.73
C GLU A 315 14.58 29.96 12.67
N VAL A 316 13.96 30.41 13.77
CA VAL A 316 12.53 30.75 13.80
C VAL A 316 12.22 31.89 12.84
N ALA A 317 13.01 32.97 12.85
CA ALA A 317 12.85 34.10 11.93
C ALA A 317 12.97 33.65 10.46
N THR A 318 13.86 32.71 10.17
CA THR A 318 14.01 32.13 8.82
C THR A 318 12.74 31.40 8.37
N ILE A 319 12.12 30.60 9.25
CA ILE A 319 10.86 29.91 8.93
C ILE A 319 9.73 30.94 8.69
N PHE A 320 9.64 31.99 9.52
CA PHE A 320 8.65 33.05 9.32
C PHE A 320 8.84 33.81 8.00
N ALA A 321 10.08 34.11 7.60
CA ALA A 321 10.34 34.75 6.31
C ALA A 321 9.92 33.88 5.11
N LEU A 322 10.04 32.56 5.21
CA LEU A 322 9.52 31.63 4.19
C LEU A 322 7.98 31.55 4.23
N ALA A 323 7.39 31.65 5.42
CA ALA A 323 5.95 31.72 5.58
C ALA A 323 5.36 33.02 4.97
N ASP A 324 6.04 34.16 5.11
CA ASP A 324 5.68 35.44 4.46
C ASP A 324 5.62 35.28 2.93
N ARG A 325 6.63 34.62 2.36
CA ARG A 325 6.68 34.34 0.92
C ARG A 325 5.54 33.44 0.47
N ALA A 326 5.28 32.36 1.21
CA ALA A 326 4.17 31.46 0.91
C ALA A 326 2.82 32.19 0.99
N GLU A 327 2.58 33.03 1.99
CA GLU A 327 1.35 33.85 2.07
C GLU A 327 1.19 34.80 0.87
N ALA A 328 2.30 35.35 0.37
CA ALA A 328 2.34 36.16 -0.84
C ALA A 328 2.14 35.37 -2.16
N GLY A 329 1.91 34.05 -2.09
CA GLY A 329 1.75 33.18 -3.27
C GLY A 329 3.07 32.79 -3.93
N ILE A 330 4.19 32.91 -3.21
CA ILE A 330 5.49 32.43 -3.66
C ILE A 330 5.80 31.13 -2.90
N PRO A 331 5.56 29.96 -3.50
CA PRO A 331 5.75 28.69 -2.82
C PRO A 331 7.20 28.53 -2.35
N SER A 332 7.37 28.02 -1.14
CA SER A 332 8.67 27.95 -0.48
C SER A 332 8.90 26.55 0.09
N SER A 333 10.14 26.09 0.07
CA SER A 333 10.53 24.77 0.61
C SER A 333 11.78 24.88 1.49
N LEU A 334 11.81 24.11 2.57
CA LEU A 334 12.90 24.10 3.55
C LEU A 334 13.20 22.68 4.02
N ILE A 335 14.47 22.32 4.05
CA ILE A 335 14.96 21.10 4.68
C ILE A 335 15.62 21.45 6.00
N LEU A 336 15.07 20.96 7.11
CA LEU A 336 15.66 21.04 8.43
C LEU A 336 16.53 19.81 8.68
N ARG A 337 17.84 20.02 8.71
CA ARG A 337 18.84 18.96 8.95
C ARG A 337 19.40 19.08 10.36
N GLY A 338 19.76 17.94 10.94
CA GLY A 338 20.47 17.91 12.21
C GLY A 338 20.22 16.62 12.97
N ASP A 339 20.88 16.48 14.11
CA ASP A 339 20.91 15.22 14.85
C ASP A 339 19.61 14.91 15.58
N ALA A 340 19.49 13.66 16.00
CA ALA A 340 18.40 13.26 16.85
C ALA A 340 18.49 14.04 18.19
N GLY A 341 17.36 14.60 18.64
CA GLY A 341 17.33 15.42 19.85
C GLY A 341 17.80 16.88 19.72
N ILE A 342 18.21 17.33 18.52
CA ILE A 342 18.72 18.69 18.30
C ILE A 342 17.63 19.79 18.33
N GLY A 343 16.35 19.39 18.33
CA GLY A 343 15.20 20.30 18.38
C GLY A 343 14.46 20.55 17.05
N LYS A 344 14.69 19.75 15.99
CA LYS A 344 14.00 19.90 14.68
C LYS A 344 12.48 20.01 14.80
N SER A 345 11.85 19.00 15.41
CA SER A 345 10.39 18.98 15.56
C SER A 345 9.91 20.11 16.48
N ARG A 346 10.69 20.44 17.51
CA ARG A 346 10.37 21.55 18.42
C ARG A 346 10.38 22.91 17.70
N LEU A 347 11.36 23.15 16.82
CA LEU A 347 11.44 24.36 16.01
C LEU A 347 10.19 24.55 15.13
N VAL A 348 9.72 23.47 14.48
CA VAL A 348 8.46 23.50 13.73
C VAL A 348 7.26 23.72 14.66
N GLY A 349 7.28 23.12 15.86
CA GLY A 349 6.25 23.32 16.88
C GLY A 349 6.09 24.78 17.31
N GLU A 350 7.18 25.54 17.42
CA GLU A 350 7.11 26.98 17.72
C GLU A 350 6.41 27.77 16.61
N PHE A 351 6.73 27.48 15.35
CA PHE A 351 5.99 28.06 14.23
C PHE A 351 4.50 27.74 14.34
N LEU A 352 4.13 26.49 14.65
CA LEU A 352 2.73 26.06 14.76
C LEU A 352 1.97 26.63 15.97
N ARG A 353 2.67 27.11 17.01
CA ARG A 353 2.08 27.77 18.18
C ARG A 353 1.78 29.25 17.96
N ALA A 354 2.52 29.89 17.07
CA ALA A 354 2.33 31.30 16.77
C ALA A 354 0.87 31.56 16.35
N PRO A 355 0.22 32.64 16.85
CA PRO A 355 -1.18 32.95 16.53
C PRO A 355 -1.47 33.00 15.02
N ARG A 356 -0.51 33.51 14.23
CA ARG A 356 -0.58 33.58 12.76
C ARG A 356 -0.79 32.20 12.12
N SER A 357 -0.14 31.16 12.64
CA SER A 357 -0.20 29.80 12.09
C SER A 357 -1.51 29.08 12.39
N ARG A 358 -2.42 29.68 13.18
CA ARG A 358 -3.76 29.13 13.44
C ARG A 358 -4.67 29.19 12.19
N GLY A 359 -4.42 30.13 11.28
CA GLY A 359 -5.15 30.25 10.01
C GLY A 359 -4.62 29.35 8.89
N TRP A 360 -3.55 28.61 9.13
CA TRP A 360 -2.91 27.75 8.13
C TRP A 360 -3.52 26.35 8.14
N THR A 361 -3.66 25.78 6.94
CA THR A 361 -3.91 24.35 6.77
C THR A 361 -2.60 23.60 6.97
N VAL A 362 -2.54 22.68 7.93
CA VAL A 362 -1.31 21.94 8.24
C VAL A 362 -1.50 20.46 7.92
N LEU A 363 -0.70 19.98 6.98
CA LEU A 363 -0.64 18.59 6.54
C LEU A 363 0.65 17.96 7.05
N GLN A 364 0.55 16.77 7.65
CA GLN A 364 1.71 16.08 8.21
C GLN A 364 1.89 14.72 7.56
N TRP A 365 3.04 14.51 6.93
CA TRP A 365 3.41 13.30 6.21
C TRP A 365 4.59 12.61 6.89
N SER A 366 4.36 12.05 8.07
CA SER A 366 5.41 11.37 8.84
C SER A 366 5.91 10.11 8.15
N GLN A 367 7.24 10.01 8.02
CA GLN A 367 7.92 8.84 7.49
C GLN A 367 8.46 7.98 8.63
N MET A 368 8.45 6.67 8.43
CA MET A 368 8.93 5.71 9.42
C MET A 368 9.47 4.46 8.72
N PRO A 369 10.46 3.76 9.33
CA PRO A 369 11.07 2.58 8.70
C PRO A 369 10.06 1.49 8.34
N ILE A 370 9.00 1.34 9.15
CA ILE A 370 7.98 0.30 8.99
C ILE A 370 6.61 0.93 9.27
N ARG A 371 5.66 0.73 8.33
CA ARG A 371 4.27 1.23 8.44
C ARG A 371 3.53 0.55 9.59
N ARG A 372 2.62 1.26 10.26
CA ARG A 372 1.88 0.70 11.40
C ARG A 372 0.76 -0.24 10.91
N LEU A 373 0.33 -1.12 11.81
CA LEU A 373 -0.81 -2.00 11.56
C LEU A 373 -2.07 -1.14 11.34
N GLY A 374 -2.74 -1.33 10.21
CA GLY A 374 -3.95 -0.59 9.86
C GLY A 374 -3.73 0.84 9.34
N ASP A 375 -2.47 1.31 9.22
CA ASP A 375 -2.21 2.58 8.55
C ASP A 375 -2.44 2.44 7.02
N PRO A 376 -3.03 3.45 6.36
CA PRO A 376 -3.15 3.49 4.91
C PRO A 376 -1.77 3.48 4.23
N ASP A 377 -1.73 3.19 2.92
CA ASP A 377 -0.51 3.35 2.15
C ASP A 377 -0.10 4.82 1.98
N ASP A 378 1.13 5.09 1.52
CA ASP A 378 1.68 6.47 1.48
C ASP A 378 0.78 7.47 0.74
N LEU A 379 0.34 7.12 -0.47
CA LEU A 379 -0.47 8.02 -1.29
C LEU A 379 -1.91 8.13 -0.75
N GLU A 380 -2.44 7.06 -0.20
CA GLU A 380 -3.74 7.03 0.46
C GLU A 380 -3.72 7.89 1.74
N ALA A 381 -2.66 7.78 2.56
CA ALA A 381 -2.44 8.61 3.73
C ALA A 381 -2.39 10.10 3.36
N VAL A 382 -1.73 10.43 2.24
CA VAL A 382 -1.71 11.80 1.71
C VAL A 382 -3.10 12.24 1.26
N ALA A 383 -3.82 11.42 0.47
CA ALA A 383 -5.18 11.72 0.02
C ALA A 383 -6.13 11.95 1.21
N GLN A 384 -6.09 11.07 2.20
CA GLN A 384 -6.87 11.19 3.44
C GLN A 384 -6.47 12.44 4.23
N SER A 385 -5.18 12.77 4.32
CA SER A 385 -4.74 14.00 4.99
C SER A 385 -5.32 15.25 4.32
N LEU A 386 -5.35 15.29 2.98
CA LEU A 386 -5.94 16.39 2.23
C LEU A 386 -7.46 16.47 2.43
N ALA A 387 -8.17 15.35 2.29
CA ALA A 387 -9.61 15.30 2.47
C ALA A 387 -10.04 15.72 3.89
N ILE A 388 -9.29 15.28 4.91
CA ILE A 388 -9.61 15.55 6.31
C ILE A 388 -9.17 16.97 6.72
N GLN A 389 -7.91 17.33 6.48
CA GLN A 389 -7.30 18.53 7.07
C GLN A 389 -7.40 19.76 6.16
N ALA A 390 -7.40 19.60 4.83
CA ALA A 390 -7.50 20.72 3.91
C ALA A 390 -8.94 21.08 3.54
N ILE A 391 -9.80 20.07 3.38
CA ILE A 391 -11.21 20.25 2.99
C ILE A 391 -12.14 20.28 4.22
N GLY A 392 -11.81 19.55 5.28
CA GLY A 392 -12.59 19.52 6.53
C GLY A 392 -13.37 18.24 6.78
N GLY A 393 -13.10 17.16 6.02
CA GLY A 393 -13.60 15.82 6.31
C GLY A 393 -15.11 15.63 6.18
N THR A 394 -15.79 16.50 5.42
CA THR A 394 -17.22 16.42 5.08
C THR A 394 -17.54 15.14 4.30
N VAL A 395 -18.82 14.78 4.20
CA VAL A 395 -19.29 13.62 3.39
C VAL A 395 -18.83 13.73 1.92
N ASN A 396 -18.65 14.95 1.41
CA ASN A 396 -18.24 15.23 0.04
C ASN A 396 -16.72 15.47 -0.13
N ALA A 397 -15.90 15.36 0.93
CA ALA A 397 -14.48 15.71 0.86
C ALA A 397 -13.71 14.92 -0.20
N ALA A 398 -14.08 13.65 -0.44
CA ALA A 398 -13.48 12.84 -1.50
C ALA A 398 -13.81 13.37 -2.90
N ALA A 399 -15.06 13.77 -3.14
CA ALA A 399 -15.50 14.32 -4.41
C ALA A 399 -14.87 15.70 -4.68
N GLU A 400 -14.76 16.54 -3.65
CA GLU A 400 -14.10 17.85 -3.75
C GLU A 400 -12.61 17.72 -4.03
N LEU A 401 -11.92 16.77 -3.39
CA LEU A 401 -10.51 16.50 -3.65
C LEU A 401 -10.29 15.98 -5.07
N ALA A 402 -11.14 15.07 -5.53
CA ALA A 402 -11.10 14.56 -6.91
C ALA A 402 -11.34 15.69 -7.93
N ALA A 403 -12.28 16.60 -7.67
CA ALA A 403 -12.54 17.76 -8.52
C ALA A 403 -11.35 18.74 -8.54
N ALA A 404 -10.67 18.93 -7.41
CA ALA A 404 -9.44 19.74 -7.33
C ALA A 404 -8.31 19.14 -8.18
N ALA A 405 -8.10 17.83 -8.07
CA ALA A 405 -7.16 17.11 -8.94
C ALA A 405 -7.54 17.22 -10.41
N GLU A 406 -8.83 17.08 -10.73
CA GLU A 406 -9.35 17.14 -12.10
C GLU A 406 -9.15 18.51 -12.75
N ARG A 407 -9.42 19.61 -12.04
CA ARG A 407 -9.19 20.97 -12.54
C ARG A 407 -7.73 21.24 -12.93
N ARG A 408 -6.78 20.64 -12.21
CA ARG A 408 -5.35 20.92 -12.39
C ARG A 408 -4.62 19.90 -13.27
N ALA A 409 -5.01 18.63 -13.20
CA ALA A 409 -4.31 17.51 -13.82
C ALA A 409 -5.20 16.63 -14.72
N GLY A 410 -6.49 16.94 -14.88
CA GLY A 410 -7.42 16.27 -15.80
C GLY A 410 -8.21 15.11 -15.17
N VAL A 411 -9.19 14.59 -15.92
CA VAL A 411 -10.21 13.64 -15.42
C VAL A 411 -9.61 12.37 -14.81
N LEU A 412 -8.58 11.79 -15.43
CA LEU A 412 -7.91 10.58 -14.91
C LEU A 412 -7.19 10.83 -13.59
N ALA A 413 -6.71 12.05 -13.34
CA ALA A 413 -6.15 12.43 -12.05
C ALA A 413 -7.24 12.49 -10.97
N GLY A 414 -8.44 12.97 -11.32
CA GLY A 414 -9.62 12.90 -10.47
C GLY A 414 -10.01 11.46 -10.13
N ASP A 415 -10.05 10.56 -11.12
CA ASP A 415 -10.32 9.13 -10.88
C ASP A 415 -9.24 8.44 -10.05
N ALA A 416 -7.99 8.87 -10.17
CA ALA A 416 -6.91 8.39 -9.32
C ALA A 416 -7.12 8.75 -7.85
N ILE A 417 -7.57 9.97 -7.57
CA ILE A 417 -7.95 10.39 -6.21
C ILE A 417 -9.16 9.61 -5.72
N ARG A 418 -10.16 9.38 -6.59
CA ARG A 418 -11.34 8.58 -6.22
C ARG A 418 -10.94 7.18 -5.77
N GLN A 419 -10.06 6.51 -6.52
CA GLN A 419 -9.54 5.20 -6.14
C GLN A 419 -8.75 5.24 -4.82
N LEU A 420 -7.92 6.27 -4.59
CA LEU A 420 -7.16 6.40 -3.32
C LEU A 420 -8.07 6.64 -2.10
N LEU A 421 -9.32 7.04 -2.30
CA LEU A 421 -10.30 7.28 -1.23
C LEU A 421 -11.43 6.25 -1.24
N ASP A 422 -11.21 5.09 -1.89
CA ASP A 422 -12.18 4.00 -2.02
C ASP A 422 -13.54 4.44 -2.60
N THR A 423 -13.52 5.41 -3.52
CA THR A 423 -14.70 5.83 -4.29
C THR A 423 -14.61 5.38 -5.75
N PRO A 424 -15.73 5.03 -6.42
CA PRO A 424 -15.72 4.56 -7.79
C PRO A 424 -15.15 5.61 -8.77
N ALA A 425 -14.33 5.16 -9.72
CA ALA A 425 -13.91 5.98 -10.84
C ALA A 425 -15.10 6.27 -11.77
N LEU A 426 -15.09 7.45 -12.40
CA LEU A 426 -16.15 7.89 -13.31
C LEU A 426 -15.84 7.57 -14.78
N THR A 427 -14.56 7.47 -15.14
CA THR A 427 -14.15 7.24 -16.53
C THR A 427 -13.91 5.75 -16.80
N PRO A 428 -14.52 5.14 -17.83
CA PRO A 428 -14.26 3.75 -18.21
C PRO A 428 -12.79 3.44 -18.51
N LEU A 429 -12.05 4.44 -19.02
CA LEU A 429 -10.61 4.33 -19.31
C LEU A 429 -9.78 4.01 -18.04
N TRP A 430 -10.25 4.40 -16.86
CA TRP A 430 -9.53 4.12 -15.60
C TRP A 430 -9.35 2.62 -15.37
N ALA A 431 -10.40 1.83 -15.65
CA ALA A 431 -10.37 0.38 -15.52
C ALA A 431 -9.35 -0.27 -16.49
N GLY A 432 -9.07 0.41 -17.60
CA GLY A 432 -8.15 -0.03 -18.65
C GLY A 432 -6.68 0.32 -18.45
N LEU A 433 -6.35 1.21 -17.50
CA LEU A 433 -4.98 1.60 -17.22
C LEU A 433 -4.22 0.50 -16.50
N ASP A 434 -2.97 0.30 -16.91
CA ASP A 434 -2.06 -0.53 -16.15
C ASP A 434 -1.75 0.15 -14.81
N PRO A 435 -1.48 -0.62 -13.76
CA PRO A 435 -1.35 -0.02 -12.44
C PRO A 435 -0.17 0.97 -12.27
N MET A 436 0.92 0.84 -13.06
CA MET A 436 1.98 1.86 -13.09
C MET A 436 1.48 3.19 -13.64
N GLU A 437 0.56 3.16 -14.60
CA GLU A 437 -0.06 4.33 -15.20
C GLU A 437 -1.02 4.96 -14.18
N ARG A 438 -1.83 4.14 -13.50
CA ARG A 438 -2.65 4.59 -12.35
C ARG A 438 -1.79 5.25 -11.28
N LEU A 439 -0.65 4.66 -10.92
CA LEU A 439 0.28 5.25 -9.94
C LEU A 439 0.81 6.62 -10.37
N LYS A 440 1.16 6.79 -11.66
CA LYS A 440 1.55 8.11 -12.20
C LYS A 440 0.40 9.12 -12.05
N TRP A 441 -0.82 8.73 -12.41
CA TRP A 441 -2.00 9.58 -12.28
C TRP A 441 -2.37 9.87 -10.81
N SER A 442 -2.13 8.94 -9.88
CA SER A 442 -2.30 9.16 -8.44
C SER A 442 -1.34 10.22 -7.92
N ILE A 443 -0.07 10.16 -8.31
CA ILE A 443 0.93 11.17 -7.93
C ILE A 443 0.53 12.54 -8.49
N ASP A 444 0.22 12.62 -9.78
CA ASP A 444 -0.16 13.87 -10.43
C ASP A 444 -1.48 14.43 -9.90
N GLY A 445 -2.44 13.57 -9.57
CA GLY A 445 -3.70 13.98 -8.95
C GLY A 445 -3.48 14.57 -7.56
N LEU A 446 -2.59 13.98 -6.75
CA LEU A 446 -2.25 14.52 -5.44
C LEU A 446 -1.49 15.85 -5.57
N VAL A 447 -0.54 15.96 -6.49
CA VAL A 447 0.15 17.23 -6.78
C VAL A 447 -0.85 18.28 -7.26
N GLY A 448 -1.72 17.92 -8.20
CA GLY A 448 -2.75 18.80 -8.75
C GLY A 448 -3.70 19.30 -7.67
N ALA A 449 -4.18 18.40 -6.80
CA ALA A 449 -5.02 18.75 -5.67
C ALA A 449 -4.32 19.66 -4.66
N VAL A 450 -3.06 19.39 -4.30
CA VAL A 450 -2.28 20.27 -3.41
C VAL A 450 -2.16 21.67 -4.01
N LEU A 451 -1.85 21.79 -5.30
CA LEU A 451 -1.70 23.08 -5.97
C LEU A 451 -3.03 23.84 -6.09
N ASP A 452 -4.13 23.15 -6.40
CA ASP A 452 -5.47 23.74 -6.49
C ASP A 452 -5.95 24.22 -5.11
N LEU A 453 -5.83 23.38 -4.07
CA LEU A 453 -6.25 23.69 -2.70
C LEU A 453 -5.40 24.77 -2.01
N SER A 454 -4.17 24.98 -2.46
CA SER A 454 -3.28 26.05 -1.98
C SER A 454 -3.26 27.26 -2.91
N SER A 455 -4.07 27.29 -3.97
CA SER A 455 -4.12 28.41 -4.91
C SER A 455 -4.78 29.65 -4.28
N PRO A 456 -4.49 30.87 -4.78
CA PRO A 456 -5.19 32.09 -4.36
C PRO A 456 -6.71 32.04 -4.63
N GLN A 457 -7.15 31.23 -5.58
CA GLN A 457 -8.55 31.03 -5.95
C GLN A 457 -9.24 29.92 -5.11
N ALA A 458 -8.51 29.23 -4.24
CA ALA A 458 -9.08 28.19 -3.38
C ALA A 458 -10.17 28.75 -2.48
N VAL A 459 -11.24 27.99 -2.25
CA VAL A 459 -12.40 28.41 -1.45
C VAL A 459 -11.99 28.83 -0.02
N SER A 460 -11.05 28.11 0.58
CA SER A 460 -10.57 28.42 1.94
C SER A 460 -9.66 29.65 1.97
N GLN A 461 -8.96 29.96 0.87
CA GLN A 461 -7.86 30.93 0.74
C GLN A 461 -6.76 30.82 1.81
N ARG A 462 -6.72 29.72 2.56
CA ARG A 462 -5.77 29.49 3.66
C ARG A 462 -4.42 29.03 3.12
N PRO A 463 -3.31 29.62 3.57
CA PRO A 463 -1.98 29.07 3.28
C PRO A 463 -1.84 27.65 3.82
N MET A 464 -1.04 26.85 3.15
CA MET A 464 -0.84 25.44 3.47
C MET A 464 0.61 25.19 3.89
N LEU A 465 0.79 24.47 5.00
CA LEU A 465 2.07 23.91 5.44
C LEU A 465 2.03 22.38 5.26
N ILE A 466 2.95 21.84 4.47
CA ILE A 466 3.21 20.40 4.40
C ILE A 466 4.47 20.11 5.20
N LEU A 467 4.34 19.32 6.26
CA LEU A 467 5.44 18.87 7.12
C LEU A 467 5.77 17.40 6.82
N VAL A 468 6.92 17.14 6.18
CA VAL A 468 7.45 15.79 5.95
C VAL A 468 8.42 15.45 7.08
N GLU A 469 7.97 14.67 8.05
CA GLU A 469 8.83 14.30 9.19
C GLU A 469 9.70 13.08 8.89
N ASP A 470 10.96 13.14 9.34
CA ASP A 470 11.93 12.05 9.24
C ASP A 470 12.12 11.54 7.80
N ALA A 471 12.28 12.48 6.86
CA ALA A 471 12.37 12.23 5.42
C ALA A 471 13.52 11.26 4.99
N HIS A 472 14.45 10.95 5.88
CA HIS A 472 15.44 9.90 5.69
C HIS A 472 14.82 8.49 5.63
N TRP A 473 13.59 8.30 6.13
CA TRP A 473 12.80 7.08 6.00
C TRP A 473 11.80 7.09 4.85
N THR A 474 11.82 8.13 4.00
CA THR A 474 10.88 8.26 2.90
C THR A 474 10.98 7.06 1.95
N ARG A 475 9.84 6.43 1.68
CA ARG A 475 9.76 5.33 0.71
C ARG A 475 9.80 5.85 -0.72
N PRO A 476 10.24 5.05 -1.71
CA PRO A 476 10.41 5.56 -3.08
C PRO A 476 9.14 6.13 -3.73
N VAL A 477 7.95 5.63 -3.38
CA VAL A 477 6.70 6.22 -3.89
C VAL A 477 6.45 7.63 -3.36
N MET A 478 6.76 7.89 -2.08
CA MET A 478 6.66 9.21 -1.48
C MET A 478 7.78 10.13 -1.99
N VAL A 479 8.99 9.60 -2.25
CA VAL A 479 10.06 10.36 -2.95
C VAL A 479 9.55 10.87 -4.30
N ARG A 480 8.94 10.00 -5.11
CA ARG A 480 8.37 10.39 -6.41
C ARG A 480 7.29 11.48 -6.28
N LEU A 481 6.45 11.41 -5.24
CA LEU A 481 5.44 12.43 -4.96
C LEU A 481 6.09 13.78 -4.59
N LEU A 482 7.07 13.77 -3.69
CA LEU A 482 7.77 14.98 -3.24
C LEU A 482 8.54 15.64 -4.38
N ASP A 483 9.22 14.85 -5.21
CA ASP A 483 9.96 15.36 -6.37
C ASP A 483 9.02 15.93 -7.43
N ALA A 484 7.89 15.25 -7.70
CA ALA A 484 6.86 15.76 -8.61
C ALA A 484 6.24 17.06 -8.08
N LEU A 485 5.96 17.14 -6.78
CA LEU A 485 5.45 18.36 -6.15
C LEU A 485 6.45 19.51 -6.28
N LEU A 486 7.72 19.31 -5.90
CA LEU A 486 8.77 20.32 -6.00
C LEU A 486 8.97 20.81 -7.44
N THR A 487 8.89 19.90 -8.42
CA THR A 487 9.00 20.23 -9.84
C THR A 487 7.84 21.12 -10.31
N ALA A 488 6.67 20.99 -9.69
CA ALA A 488 5.45 21.73 -10.06
C ALA A 488 5.25 23.05 -9.28
N LEU A 489 6.06 23.36 -8.26
CA LEU A 489 5.96 24.61 -7.48
C LEU A 489 6.35 25.87 -8.25
N PRO A 490 7.43 25.91 -9.06
CA PRO A 490 7.82 27.13 -9.75
C PRO A 490 6.70 27.63 -10.68
N GLY A 491 6.26 28.89 -10.51
CA GLY A 491 5.20 29.50 -11.32
C GLY A 491 3.76 29.05 -10.98
N SER A 492 3.56 28.24 -9.94
CA SER A 492 2.21 27.79 -9.53
C SER A 492 1.37 28.88 -8.87
N HIS A 493 2.01 29.92 -8.32
CA HIS A 493 1.42 30.93 -7.44
C HIS A 493 0.74 30.36 -6.18
N SER A 494 1.09 29.14 -5.77
CA SER A 494 0.49 28.48 -4.61
C SER A 494 0.99 29.08 -3.30
N ARG A 495 0.07 29.20 -2.33
CA ARG A 495 0.35 29.61 -0.95
C ARG A 495 0.84 28.44 -0.11
N LEU A 496 1.93 27.81 -0.54
CA LEU A 496 2.45 26.57 0.04
C LEU A 496 3.84 26.76 0.68
N LEU A 497 3.99 26.28 1.90
CA LEU A 497 5.27 26.06 2.57
C LEU A 497 5.48 24.55 2.77
N LEU A 498 6.55 23.99 2.21
CA LEU A 498 6.95 22.60 2.46
C LEU A 498 8.17 22.56 3.39
N ILE A 499 8.04 21.93 4.55
CA ILE A 499 9.14 21.72 5.49
C ILE A 499 9.40 20.23 5.61
N ALA A 500 10.65 19.80 5.46
CA ALA A 500 11.05 18.42 5.67
C ALA A 500 12.14 18.30 6.71
N THR A 501 12.01 17.36 7.66
CA THR A 501 13.04 17.10 8.67
C THR A 501 13.85 15.87 8.29
N THR A 502 15.18 15.91 8.42
CA THR A 502 16.04 14.78 8.06
C THR A 502 17.32 14.70 8.91
N ARG A 503 17.92 13.51 8.97
CA ARG A 503 19.21 13.26 9.62
C ARG A 503 20.34 13.21 8.56
N PRO A 504 21.52 13.78 8.84
CA PRO A 504 22.69 13.68 7.96
C PRO A 504 23.06 12.21 7.66
N PRO A 505 23.57 11.88 6.46
CA PRO A 505 23.91 10.50 6.07
C PRO A 505 24.91 9.83 7.02
N ASP A 506 25.94 10.57 7.41
CA ASP A 506 27.10 10.11 8.20
C ASP A 506 26.73 9.67 9.62
N LEU A 507 25.51 10.01 10.05
CA LEU A 507 24.97 9.80 11.38
C LEU A 507 23.76 8.84 11.36
N ARG A 508 23.56 8.14 10.24
CA ARG A 508 22.60 7.04 10.11
C ARG A 508 23.27 5.75 10.56
N LEU A 509 22.79 5.18 11.66
CA LEU A 509 23.34 3.95 12.25
C LEU A 509 22.99 2.66 11.46
N GLU A 510 22.20 2.75 10.39
CA GLU A 510 21.74 1.61 9.60
C GLU A 510 22.30 1.67 8.17
N ASP A 511 23.42 0.98 7.93
CA ASP A 511 24.11 0.84 6.62
C ASP A 511 23.24 0.20 5.50
N THR A 512 22.01 -0.18 5.80
CA THR A 512 21.13 -0.99 4.91
C THR A 512 19.83 -0.29 4.53
N ALA A 513 19.59 0.95 4.98
CA ALA A 513 18.41 1.68 4.59
C ALA A 513 18.52 2.15 3.12
N PRO A 514 17.45 2.04 2.30
CA PRO A 514 17.44 2.73 1.00
C PRO A 514 17.78 4.20 1.24
N LEU A 515 18.56 4.80 0.33
CA LEU A 515 18.81 6.24 0.32
C LEU A 515 17.44 6.93 0.41
N GLY A 516 17.06 7.42 1.59
CA GLY A 516 15.80 8.13 1.80
C GLY A 516 15.70 9.35 0.90
N TRP A 517 14.76 10.24 1.16
CA TRP A 517 14.59 11.38 0.26
C TRP A 517 15.85 12.27 0.24
N THR A 518 16.45 12.38 -0.95
CA THR A 518 17.59 13.26 -1.22
C THR A 518 17.05 14.43 -2.04
N PRO A 519 16.79 15.58 -1.39
CA PRO A 519 16.12 16.68 -2.05
C PRO A 519 17.02 17.35 -3.10
N PRO A 520 16.44 17.92 -4.17
CA PRO A 520 17.19 18.68 -5.18
C PRO A 520 17.99 19.84 -4.58
N ALA A 521 19.11 20.20 -5.21
CA ALA A 521 19.96 21.32 -4.77
C ALA A 521 19.26 22.69 -4.77
N SER A 522 18.13 22.82 -5.47
CA SER A 522 17.30 24.03 -5.48
C SER A 522 16.53 24.27 -4.18
N VAL A 523 16.39 23.25 -3.32
CA VAL A 523 15.68 23.37 -2.04
C VAL A 523 16.61 23.92 -0.97
N ARG A 524 16.16 24.95 -0.25
CA ARG A 524 16.94 25.56 0.83
C ARG A 524 17.11 24.57 1.99
N SER A 525 18.34 24.42 2.51
CA SER A 525 18.63 23.67 3.73
C SER A 525 18.98 24.60 4.89
N LEU A 526 18.57 24.20 6.10
CA LEU A 526 18.96 24.81 7.36
C LEU A 526 19.50 23.70 8.27
N ASP A 527 20.79 23.76 8.58
CA ASP A 527 21.47 22.81 9.46
C ASP A 527 21.37 23.30 10.91
N LEU A 528 20.73 22.51 11.77
CA LEU A 528 20.64 22.78 13.19
C LEU A 528 21.88 22.23 13.90
N THR A 529 22.67 23.14 14.47
CA THR A 529 23.85 22.81 15.30
C THR A 529 23.46 22.70 16.77
N VAL A 530 24.37 22.22 17.63
CA VAL A 530 24.17 22.26 19.09
C VAL A 530 23.99 23.70 19.60
N LEU A 531 23.35 23.85 20.76
CA LEU A 531 23.24 25.13 21.44
C LEU A 531 24.63 25.60 21.87
N ASN A 532 24.91 26.89 21.66
CA ASN A 532 26.15 27.48 22.13
C ASN A 532 26.16 27.66 23.65
N ARG A 533 27.33 27.95 24.23
CA ARG A 533 27.49 28.06 25.69
C ARG A 533 26.53 29.07 26.34
N GLN A 534 26.26 30.20 25.69
CA GLN A 534 25.33 31.20 26.20
C GLN A 534 23.89 30.66 26.21
N GLN A 535 23.45 30.05 25.11
CA GLN A 535 22.12 29.46 24.98
C GLN A 535 21.88 28.32 25.99
N VAL A 536 22.92 27.53 26.28
CA VAL A 536 22.85 26.48 27.32
C VAL A 536 22.68 27.08 28.71
N GLN A 537 23.40 28.16 29.03
CA GLN A 537 23.23 28.84 30.32
C GLN A 537 21.83 29.46 30.44
N GLU A 538 21.35 30.14 29.39
CA GLU A 538 19.97 30.67 29.34
C GLU A 538 18.93 29.55 29.55
N PHE A 539 19.17 28.37 28.97
CA PHE A 539 18.32 27.20 29.16
C PHE A 539 18.31 26.73 30.62
N LEU A 540 19.49 26.60 31.23
CA LEU A 540 19.64 26.13 32.60
C LEU A 540 19.13 27.13 33.64
N ASP A 541 19.34 28.42 33.43
CA ASP A 541 18.84 29.49 34.29
C ASP A 541 17.32 29.51 34.32
N HIS A 542 16.68 29.34 33.17
CA HIS A 542 15.24 29.28 33.10
C HIS A 542 14.67 28.03 33.81
N TRP A 543 15.28 26.86 33.60
CA TRP A 543 14.75 25.61 34.14
C TRP A 543 15.04 25.41 35.62
N LEU A 544 16.28 25.69 36.05
CA LEU A 544 16.71 25.45 37.43
C LEU A 544 16.47 26.66 38.34
N GLY A 545 16.37 27.87 37.78
CA GLY A 545 16.30 29.12 38.54
C GLY A 545 17.68 29.69 38.86
N THR A 546 17.73 30.78 39.63
CA THR A 546 18.95 31.56 39.89
C THR A 546 19.65 31.23 41.21
N ASP A 547 19.31 30.12 41.87
CA ASP A 547 19.93 29.73 43.14
C ASP A 547 21.44 29.45 42.95
N TRP A 548 22.26 30.01 43.83
CA TRP A 548 23.72 29.91 43.76
C TRP A 548 24.23 28.49 44.00
N SER A 549 23.51 27.67 44.77
CA SER A 549 23.86 26.28 45.08
C SER A 549 23.89 25.39 43.83
N LEU A 550 23.20 25.81 42.76
CA LEU A 550 23.13 25.10 41.49
C LEU A 550 24.27 25.46 40.53
N ALA A 551 25.10 26.47 40.81
CA ALA A 551 26.13 26.92 39.88
C ALA A 551 27.12 25.80 39.46
N PRO A 552 27.66 24.97 40.39
CA PRO A 552 28.52 23.85 40.02
C PRO A 552 27.78 22.80 39.18
N LEU A 553 26.52 22.53 39.50
CA LEU A 553 25.67 21.58 38.78
C LEU A 553 25.37 22.08 37.36
N LYS A 554 25.05 23.37 37.18
CA LYS A 554 24.82 23.98 35.86
C LYS A 554 26.05 23.88 34.97
N GLN A 555 27.24 24.10 35.53
CA GLN A 555 28.49 23.95 34.79
C GLN A 555 28.70 22.49 34.37
N GLN A 556 28.53 21.53 35.28
CA GLN A 556 28.65 20.11 34.96
C GLN A 556 27.65 19.66 33.89
N VAL A 557 26.38 20.09 34.00
CA VAL A 557 25.33 19.80 33.01
C VAL A 557 25.70 20.41 31.65
N ALA A 558 26.19 21.65 31.62
CA ALA A 558 26.64 22.28 30.38
C ALA A 558 27.79 21.51 29.73
N ASP A 559 28.80 21.12 30.51
CA ASP A 559 29.99 20.41 30.01
C ASP A 559 29.66 19.01 29.49
N HIS A 560 28.77 18.27 30.17
CA HIS A 560 28.39 16.91 29.75
C HIS A 560 27.39 16.91 28.59
N SER A 561 26.46 17.87 28.55
CA SER A 561 25.39 17.89 27.55
C SER A 561 25.87 18.12 26.12
N GLY A 562 27.07 18.70 25.95
CA GLY A 562 27.59 19.13 24.65
C GLY A 562 26.68 20.12 23.91
N GLY A 563 25.76 20.79 24.61
CA GLY A 563 24.77 21.70 24.02
C GLY A 563 23.61 21.03 23.28
N VAL A 564 23.41 19.71 23.40
CA VAL A 564 22.27 19.02 22.78
C VAL A 564 20.99 19.25 23.62
N PRO A 565 19.92 19.89 23.08
CA PRO A 565 18.72 20.23 23.85
C PRO A 565 18.04 19.04 24.53
N LEU A 566 17.87 17.92 23.81
CA LEU A 566 17.27 16.72 24.40
C LEU A 566 18.11 16.18 25.58
N TYR A 567 19.44 16.30 25.50
CA TYR A 567 20.30 15.84 26.58
C TYR A 567 20.16 16.72 27.82
N LEU A 568 20.11 18.04 27.65
CA LEU A 568 19.82 18.97 28.75
C LEU A 568 18.50 18.64 29.45
N GLU A 569 17.41 18.48 28.68
CA GLU A 569 16.10 18.16 29.23
C GLU A 569 16.11 16.84 30.01
N GLU A 570 16.73 15.80 29.44
CA GLU A 570 16.79 14.48 30.04
C GLU A 570 17.70 14.42 31.27
N MET A 571 18.77 15.22 31.32
CA MET A 571 19.60 15.42 32.52
C MET A 571 18.81 16.01 33.67
N LEU A 572 18.04 17.07 33.41
CA LEU A 572 17.19 17.70 34.42
C LEU A 572 16.13 16.74 34.95
N ARG A 573 15.45 15.99 34.06
CA ARG A 573 14.49 14.94 34.45
C ARG A 573 15.14 13.83 35.27
N THR A 574 16.38 13.46 34.97
CA THR A 574 17.12 12.43 35.73
C THR A 574 17.49 12.91 37.13
N LEU A 575 17.93 14.17 37.25
CA LEU A 575 18.24 14.80 38.53
C LEU A 575 17.00 14.91 39.42
N GLU A 576 15.86 15.29 38.84
CA GLU A 576 14.57 15.33 39.53
C GLU A 576 14.12 13.93 39.97
N ALA A 577 14.21 12.92 39.08
CA ALA A 577 13.82 11.55 39.40
C ALA A 577 14.67 10.93 40.52
N ARG A 578 15.96 11.28 40.59
CA ARG A 578 16.88 10.88 41.68
C ARG A 578 16.71 11.73 42.95
N ARG A 579 15.84 12.73 42.95
CA ARG A 579 15.68 13.73 44.01
C ARG A 579 16.97 14.49 44.34
N ALA A 580 17.87 14.65 43.37
CA ALA A 580 19.10 15.44 43.51
C ALA A 580 18.81 16.95 43.52
N ILE A 581 17.73 17.35 42.85
CA ILE A 581 17.16 18.70 42.90
C ILE A 581 15.74 18.61 43.48
N CYS A 582 15.32 19.63 44.25
CA CYS A 582 13.99 19.74 44.83
C CYS A 582 13.40 21.14 44.59
N GLY A 583 12.08 21.24 44.48
CA GLY A 583 11.38 22.50 44.17
C GLY A 583 10.52 22.40 42.92
N SER A 584 10.16 23.55 42.36
CA SER A 584 9.40 23.69 41.12
C SER A 584 10.27 24.23 39.99
N PRO A 585 9.90 24.01 38.71
CA PRO A 585 10.58 24.60 37.56
C PRO A 585 10.82 26.11 37.73
N GLY A 586 12.08 26.54 37.51
CA GLY A 586 12.53 27.93 37.69
C GLY A 586 12.90 28.32 39.12
N SER A 587 12.74 27.42 40.09
CA SER A 587 13.05 27.65 41.50
C SER A 587 13.45 26.34 42.19
N TYR A 588 14.38 25.61 41.58
CA TYR A 588 14.96 24.41 42.17
C TYR A 588 16.10 24.77 43.13
N CYS A 589 16.30 23.94 44.15
CA CYS A 589 17.47 23.96 45.04
C CYS A 589 18.20 22.61 44.96
N LEU A 590 19.50 22.61 45.22
CA LEU A 590 20.28 21.38 45.30
C LEU A 590 19.94 20.64 46.61
N ALA A 591 19.42 19.41 46.50
CA ALA A 591 19.04 18.59 47.65
C ALA A 591 20.15 17.60 48.06
N ASP A 592 20.90 17.07 47.08
CA ASP A 592 22.02 16.14 47.32
C ASP A 592 23.22 16.47 46.40
N PRO A 593 24.31 17.05 46.95
CA PRO A 593 25.53 17.36 46.21
C PRO A 593 26.29 16.13 45.69
N SER A 594 26.12 14.95 46.31
CA SER A 594 26.88 13.75 45.96
C SER A 594 26.38 13.10 44.66
N THR A 595 25.08 13.21 44.38
CA THR A 595 24.45 12.69 43.15
C THR A 595 24.76 13.54 41.91
N ALA A 596 25.14 14.82 42.07
CA ALA A 596 25.60 15.70 40.99
C ALA A 596 26.94 15.25 40.38
N LEU A 597 27.79 14.55 41.15
CA LEU A 597 29.14 14.14 40.75
C LEU A 597 29.18 12.97 39.74
N ASN A 598 28.08 12.26 39.52
CA ASN A 598 28.02 11.05 38.68
C ASN A 598 26.99 11.20 37.53
N LEU A 599 27.13 12.27 36.75
CA LEU A 599 26.33 12.46 35.54
C LEU A 599 26.85 11.56 34.41
N PRO A 600 25.99 10.75 33.77
CA PRO A 600 26.42 9.87 32.69
C PRO A 600 27.02 10.66 31.52
N PRO A 601 28.06 10.16 30.83
CA PRO A 601 28.82 10.91 29.82
C PRO A 601 28.14 11.00 28.45
N SER A 602 27.04 10.27 28.23
CA SER A 602 26.31 10.32 26.95
C SER A 602 24.79 10.26 27.14
N LEU A 603 24.05 10.81 26.17
CA LEU A 603 22.59 10.74 26.15
C LEU A 603 22.07 9.30 26.20
N GLN A 604 22.71 8.36 25.50
CA GLN A 604 22.32 6.95 25.56
C GLN A 604 22.51 6.38 26.96
N SER A 605 23.66 6.63 27.60
CA SER A 605 23.93 6.17 28.98
C SER A 605 22.96 6.79 30.00
N LEU A 606 22.52 8.02 29.75
CA LEU A 606 21.53 8.68 30.57
C LEU A 606 20.16 8.05 30.42
N LEU A 607 19.69 7.82 29.19
CA LEU A 607 18.41 7.17 28.95
C LEU A 607 18.39 5.76 29.55
N THR A 608 19.50 5.01 29.46
CA THR A 608 19.65 3.72 30.14
C THR A 608 19.61 3.86 31.66
N ALA A 609 20.30 4.84 32.23
CA ALA A 609 20.25 5.10 33.67
C ALA A 609 18.85 5.47 34.15
N ARG A 610 18.04 6.20 33.36
CA ARG A 610 16.63 6.46 33.66
C ARG A 610 15.80 5.18 33.64
N MET A 611 16.05 4.30 32.67
CA MET A 611 15.38 3.00 32.61
C MET A 611 15.73 2.09 33.78
N ASP A 612 16.96 2.17 34.30
CA ASP A 612 17.41 1.37 35.44
C ASP A 612 16.83 1.83 36.79
N LEU A 613 16.33 3.08 36.87
CA LEU A 613 15.59 3.58 38.03
C LEU A 613 14.13 3.07 38.07
N MET A 614 13.66 2.43 37.01
CA MET A 614 12.30 1.93 36.92
C MET A 614 12.15 0.58 37.63
N GLY A 615 10.97 0.32 38.21
CA GLY A 615 10.61 -1.02 38.66
C GLY A 615 10.66 -2.04 37.51
N PRO A 616 10.79 -3.35 37.81
CA PRO A 616 11.01 -4.39 36.80
C PRO A 616 9.86 -4.49 35.79
N GLU A 617 8.63 -4.30 36.24
CA GLU A 617 7.43 -4.43 35.40
C GLU A 617 7.29 -3.28 34.38
N PRO A 618 7.30 -1.98 34.76
CA PRO A 618 7.32 -0.89 33.77
C PRO A 618 8.51 -0.95 32.81
N ARG A 619 9.69 -1.39 33.28
CA ARG A 619 10.88 -1.54 32.44
C ARG A 619 10.66 -2.61 31.38
N ARG A 620 10.15 -3.80 31.76
CA ARG A 620 9.81 -4.87 30.81
C ARG A 620 8.81 -4.38 29.75
N LEU A 621 7.77 -3.66 30.18
CA LEU A 621 6.74 -3.15 29.28
C LEU A 621 7.33 -2.17 28.24
N LEU A 622 8.21 -1.26 28.68
CA LEU A 622 8.88 -0.29 27.81
C LEU A 622 9.80 -0.99 26.79
N LEU A 623 10.56 -2.00 27.21
CA LEU A 623 11.44 -2.78 26.33
C LEU A 623 10.63 -3.56 25.29
N ASN A 624 9.51 -4.18 25.68
CA ASN A 624 8.63 -4.89 24.76
C ASN A 624 7.99 -3.93 23.73
N ALA A 625 7.54 -2.76 24.19
CA ALA A 625 7.04 -1.71 23.31
C ALA A 625 8.10 -1.23 22.29
N ALA A 626 9.38 -1.17 22.69
CA ALA A 626 10.47 -0.73 21.81
C ALA A 626 10.68 -1.67 20.61
N VAL A 627 10.44 -2.98 20.79
CA VAL A 627 10.51 -3.99 19.71
C VAL A 627 9.31 -3.89 18.77
N ILE A 628 8.13 -3.52 19.26
CA ILE A 628 6.94 -3.32 18.40
C ILE A 628 7.17 -2.16 17.42
N GLY A 629 7.62 -0.99 17.91
CA GLY A 629 7.82 0.17 17.04
C GLY A 629 7.84 1.51 17.76
N PRO A 630 8.07 2.63 17.03
CA PRO A 630 8.05 3.99 17.59
C PRO A 630 6.64 4.38 18.07
N THR A 631 5.61 3.80 17.47
CA THR A 631 4.24 3.79 17.99
C THR A 631 3.79 2.34 18.08
N PHE A 632 3.09 1.99 19.15
CA PHE A 632 2.67 0.63 19.42
C PHE A 632 1.20 0.56 19.85
N ASP A 633 0.53 -0.47 19.35
CA ASP A 633 -0.84 -0.85 19.71
C ASP A 633 -0.83 -1.57 21.05
N VAL A 634 -1.61 -1.08 22.02
CA VAL A 634 -1.68 -1.67 23.37
C VAL A 634 -2.30 -3.08 23.34
N GLY A 635 -3.16 -3.37 22.36
CA GLY A 635 -3.70 -4.71 22.15
C GLY A 635 -2.62 -5.74 21.80
N LEU A 636 -1.69 -5.37 20.92
CA LEU A 636 -0.53 -6.20 20.53
C LEU A 636 0.43 -6.35 21.70
N LEU A 637 0.75 -5.25 22.40
CA LEU A 637 1.60 -5.29 23.60
C LEU A 637 1.02 -6.19 24.68
N ARG A 638 -0.30 -6.14 24.90
CA ARG A 638 -1.00 -7.01 25.85
C ARG A 638 -0.89 -8.49 25.49
N MET A 639 -0.93 -8.85 24.20
CA MET A 639 -0.76 -10.25 23.78
C MET A 639 0.67 -10.75 24.01
N MET A 640 1.64 -9.84 24.11
CA MET A 640 3.02 -10.15 24.51
C MET A 640 3.21 -10.18 26.03
N GLU A 641 2.19 -9.93 26.85
CA GLU A 641 2.30 -9.90 28.31
C GLU A 641 1.35 -10.93 28.94
N ALA A 642 1.77 -11.55 30.04
CA ALA A 642 0.90 -12.41 30.84
C ALA A 642 0.16 -11.62 31.95
N THR A 643 0.20 -10.30 31.89
CA THR A 643 -0.25 -9.38 32.95
C THR A 643 -1.76 -9.09 32.88
N PRO A 644 -2.48 -9.03 34.03
CA PRO A 644 -3.88 -8.59 34.08
C PRO A 644 -4.10 -7.18 33.51
N ARG A 645 -5.31 -6.90 32.98
CA ARG A 645 -5.65 -5.63 32.31
C ARG A 645 -5.52 -4.38 33.19
N ALA A 646 -5.78 -4.50 34.50
CA ALA A 646 -5.71 -3.37 35.43
C ALA A 646 -4.27 -2.87 35.58
N ASP A 647 -3.34 -3.78 35.83
CA ASP A 647 -1.92 -3.45 36.05
C ASP A 647 -1.25 -2.84 34.81
N LEU A 648 -1.68 -3.25 33.60
CA LEU A 648 -1.17 -2.68 32.34
C LEU A 648 -1.52 -1.19 32.19
N HIS A 649 -2.74 -0.79 32.59
CA HIS A 649 -3.16 0.62 32.50
C HIS A 649 -2.34 1.50 33.45
N ASP A 650 -2.12 1.04 34.68
CA ASP A 650 -1.35 1.76 35.70
C ASP A 650 0.12 1.91 35.28
N GLN A 651 0.71 0.86 34.70
CA GLN A 651 2.07 0.89 34.16
C GLN A 651 2.21 1.84 32.98
N LEU A 652 1.29 1.82 32.01
CA LEU A 652 1.28 2.78 30.90
C LEU A 652 1.12 4.22 31.40
N GLY A 653 0.26 4.44 32.40
CA GLY A 653 0.10 5.74 33.06
C GLY A 653 1.38 6.18 33.78
N TYR A 654 2.12 5.27 34.41
CA TYR A 654 3.43 5.57 34.98
C TYR A 654 4.45 5.97 33.90
N LEU A 655 4.56 5.19 32.81
CA LEU A 655 5.48 5.48 31.71
C LEU A 655 5.18 6.83 31.04
N GLU A 656 3.90 7.17 30.93
CA GLU A 656 3.43 8.45 30.40
C GLU A 656 3.81 9.62 31.34
N ARG A 657 3.53 9.51 32.65
CA ARG A 657 3.94 10.53 33.64
C ARG A 657 5.47 10.67 33.75
N ALA A 658 6.20 9.57 33.59
CA ALA A 658 7.66 9.57 33.56
C ALA A 658 8.23 10.13 32.24
N GLY A 659 7.39 10.45 31.26
CA GLY A 659 7.79 11.10 30.01
C GLY A 659 8.47 10.17 29.00
N PHE A 660 8.28 8.86 29.09
CA PHE A 660 8.79 7.91 28.09
C PHE A 660 7.87 7.80 26.86
N ILE A 661 6.55 7.83 27.10
CA ILE A 661 5.52 7.62 26.08
C ILE A 661 4.42 8.67 26.19
N THR A 662 3.66 8.84 25.11
CA THR A 662 2.45 9.68 25.07
C THR A 662 1.33 8.94 24.35
N ARG A 663 0.09 9.11 24.80
CA ARG A 663 -1.10 8.63 24.08
C ARG A 663 -1.23 9.35 22.74
N THR A 664 -1.28 8.61 21.64
CA THR A 664 -1.40 9.15 20.28
C THR A 664 -2.72 8.82 19.62
N ARG A 665 -3.32 7.68 19.96
CA ARG A 665 -4.63 7.26 19.43
C ARG A 665 -5.42 6.59 20.54
N LEU A 666 -6.69 6.96 20.69
CA LEU A 666 -7.57 6.35 21.70
C LEU A 666 -8.41 5.22 21.11
N LEU A 667 -8.75 5.30 19.82
CA LEU A 667 -9.70 4.42 19.14
C LEU A 667 -9.36 4.24 17.63
N PRO A 668 -9.73 3.12 16.98
CA PRO A 668 -10.44 1.96 17.56
C PRO A 668 -9.57 1.17 18.54
N ASN A 669 -8.24 1.32 18.46
CA ASN A 669 -7.29 0.77 19.41
C ASN A 669 -6.51 1.90 20.11
N LEU A 670 -6.17 1.66 21.39
CA LEU A 670 -5.28 2.53 22.15
C LEU A 670 -3.85 2.37 21.63
N GLU A 671 -3.26 3.47 21.14
CA GLU A 671 -1.86 3.55 20.71
C GLU A 671 -1.10 4.56 21.57
N TYR A 672 0.14 4.20 21.88
CA TYR A 672 1.13 5.09 22.47
C TYR A 672 2.30 5.25 21.52
N SER A 673 2.93 6.42 21.54
CA SER A 673 4.21 6.67 20.88
C SER A 673 5.27 6.97 21.91
N PHE A 674 6.51 6.58 21.63
CA PHE A 674 7.66 7.12 22.36
C PHE A 674 7.73 8.62 22.12
N ASN A 675 8.06 9.39 23.18
CA ASN A 675 8.20 10.84 23.07
C ASN A 675 9.37 11.24 22.14
N HIS A 676 10.42 10.43 22.16
CA HIS A 676 11.59 10.62 21.28
C HIS A 676 12.04 9.30 20.67
N ALA A 677 12.42 9.33 19.39
CA ALA A 677 12.96 8.17 18.68
C ALA A 677 14.18 7.57 19.41
N LEU A 678 15.04 8.41 19.98
CA LEU A 678 16.21 7.99 20.76
C LEU A 678 15.84 7.19 22.02
N MET A 679 14.71 7.46 22.68
CA MET A 679 14.26 6.67 23.83
C MET A 679 13.97 5.23 23.41
N ARG A 680 13.26 5.06 22.29
CA ARG A 680 13.03 3.73 21.71
C ARG A 680 14.35 3.09 21.30
N GLU A 681 15.22 3.81 20.60
CA GLU A 681 16.50 3.28 20.12
C GLU A 681 17.36 2.78 21.30
N SER A 682 17.47 3.55 22.39
CA SER A 682 18.15 3.14 23.62
C SER A 682 17.51 1.92 24.29
N ALA A 683 16.18 1.90 24.41
CA ALA A 683 15.45 0.76 24.97
C ALA A 683 15.68 -0.52 24.13
N TYR A 684 15.54 -0.43 22.81
CA TYR A 684 15.77 -1.54 21.89
C TYR A 684 17.23 -2.00 21.92
N ASN A 685 18.19 -1.06 22.00
CA ASN A 685 19.61 -1.39 21.99
C ASN A 685 20.12 -2.00 23.29
N THR A 686 19.41 -1.79 24.40
CA THR A 686 19.71 -2.43 25.70
C THR A 686 19.42 -3.93 25.68
N LEU A 687 18.54 -4.40 24.78
CA LEU A 687 18.20 -5.82 24.67
C LEU A 687 19.34 -6.61 24.02
N PRO A 688 19.76 -7.76 24.60
CA PRO A 688 20.62 -8.73 23.93
C PRO A 688 20.02 -9.22 22.61
N ILE A 689 20.86 -9.58 21.64
CA ILE A 689 20.42 -10.06 20.32
C ILE A 689 19.47 -11.27 20.44
N SER A 690 19.74 -12.20 21.37
CA SER A 690 18.88 -13.37 21.63
C SER A 690 17.49 -12.97 22.12
N GLU A 691 17.40 -11.97 22.99
CA GLU A 691 16.14 -11.46 23.52
C GLU A 691 15.34 -10.70 22.45
N ARG A 692 16.02 -9.89 21.61
CA ARG A 692 15.37 -9.24 20.45
C ARG A 692 14.72 -10.27 19.53
N LYS A 693 15.44 -11.34 19.19
CA LYS A 693 14.90 -12.44 18.35
C LYS A 693 13.66 -13.06 18.99
N ALA A 694 13.72 -13.38 20.28
CA ALA A 694 12.59 -13.96 21.01
C ALA A 694 11.37 -13.02 21.02
N LEU A 695 11.57 -11.72 21.27
CA LEU A 695 10.49 -10.73 21.27
C LEU A 695 9.88 -10.51 19.88
N HIS A 696 10.69 -10.47 18.82
CA HIS A 696 10.18 -10.46 17.45
C HIS A 696 9.35 -11.71 17.13
N GLY A 697 9.76 -12.89 17.63
CA GLY A 697 8.99 -14.14 17.52
C GLY A 697 7.64 -14.09 18.25
N ARG A 698 7.59 -13.51 19.46
CA ARG A 698 6.34 -13.30 20.21
C ARG A 698 5.40 -12.32 19.52
N ILE A 699 5.93 -11.24 18.94
CA ILE A 699 5.14 -10.31 18.13
C ILE A 699 4.55 -11.03 16.91
N LEU A 700 5.35 -11.84 16.22
CA LEU A 700 4.87 -12.64 15.09
C LEU A 700 3.72 -13.56 15.50
N GLN A 701 3.84 -14.27 16.63
CA GLN A 701 2.75 -15.11 17.15
C GLN A 701 1.49 -14.31 17.47
N ALA A 702 1.64 -13.14 18.12
CA ALA A 702 0.51 -12.28 18.41
C ALA A 702 -0.16 -11.76 17.13
N LEU A 703 0.63 -11.36 16.13
CA LEU A 703 0.13 -10.98 14.80
C LEU A 703 -0.56 -12.15 14.09
N CYS A 704 -0.13 -13.41 14.28
CA CYS A 704 -0.83 -14.58 13.74
C CYS A 704 -2.21 -14.80 14.40
N GLN A 705 -2.30 -14.56 15.71
CA GLN A 705 -3.50 -14.88 16.51
C GLN A 705 -4.60 -13.81 16.48
N ARG A 706 -4.30 -12.57 16.09
CA ARG A 706 -5.32 -11.53 15.93
C ARG A 706 -6.33 -11.93 14.84
N ARG A 707 -7.63 -11.87 15.18
CA ARG A 707 -8.76 -12.13 14.26
C ARG A 707 -9.03 -10.99 13.28
N ASP A 708 -8.30 -9.87 13.40
CA ASP A 708 -8.35 -8.73 12.48
C ASP A 708 -7.63 -9.07 11.15
N HIS A 709 -8.14 -10.07 10.41
CA HIS A 709 -7.47 -10.67 9.25
C HIS A 709 -7.20 -9.71 8.09
N ASP A 710 -7.93 -8.59 8.00
CA ASP A 710 -7.87 -7.67 6.87
C ASP A 710 -7.26 -6.29 7.20
N LEU A 711 -6.60 -6.12 8.34
CA LEU A 711 -5.93 -4.84 8.61
C LEU A 711 -4.77 -4.59 7.64
N PRO A 712 -4.70 -3.40 6.99
CA PRO A 712 -3.57 -2.99 6.16
C PRO A 712 -2.22 -3.22 6.85
N ASN A 713 -1.18 -3.52 6.06
CA ASN A 713 0.21 -3.78 6.48
C ASN A 713 0.46 -5.02 7.36
N ARG A 714 -0.56 -5.79 7.77
CA ARG A 714 -0.35 -6.98 8.63
C ARG A 714 0.64 -7.98 8.04
N LEU A 715 0.48 -8.35 6.77
CA LEU A 715 1.37 -9.31 6.09
C LEU A 715 2.82 -8.82 6.03
N VAL A 716 3.01 -7.52 5.79
CA VAL A 716 4.35 -6.88 5.76
C VAL A 716 4.98 -6.90 7.14
N LEU A 717 4.23 -6.60 8.19
CA LEU A 717 4.70 -6.69 9.58
C LEU A 717 5.08 -8.13 9.95
N MET A 718 4.26 -9.11 9.58
CA MET A 718 4.56 -10.53 9.82
C MET A 718 5.85 -10.95 9.11
N ALA A 719 6.06 -10.52 7.86
CA ALA A 719 7.30 -10.77 7.13
C ALA A 719 8.51 -10.12 7.84
N HIS A 720 8.38 -8.87 8.27
CA HIS A 720 9.42 -8.14 8.98
C HIS A 720 9.81 -8.80 10.31
N HIS A 721 8.84 -9.07 11.19
CA HIS A 721 9.09 -9.67 12.49
C HIS A 721 9.60 -11.12 12.35
N ALA A 722 9.15 -11.88 11.35
CA ALA A 722 9.73 -13.19 11.06
C ALA A 722 11.19 -13.11 10.62
N LEU A 723 11.56 -12.12 9.79
CA LEU A 723 12.95 -11.92 9.38
C LEU A 723 13.84 -11.55 10.57
N LYS A 724 13.41 -10.61 11.42
CA LYS A 724 14.15 -10.18 12.62
C LYS A 724 14.21 -11.25 13.72
N ALA A 725 13.21 -12.14 13.78
CA ALA A 725 13.23 -13.32 14.65
C ALA A 725 14.12 -14.46 14.13
N GLU A 726 14.66 -14.35 12.91
CA GLU A 726 15.34 -15.43 12.19
C GLU A 726 14.47 -16.69 11.96
N GLU A 727 13.15 -16.50 11.93
CA GLU A 727 12.17 -17.53 11.57
C GLU A 727 12.11 -17.65 10.04
N TRP A 728 13.23 -18.06 9.42
CA TRP A 728 13.44 -18.03 7.97
C TRP A 728 12.32 -18.66 7.13
N PRO A 729 11.72 -19.82 7.52
CA PRO A 729 10.61 -20.39 6.77
C PRO A 729 9.38 -19.46 6.73
N LEU A 730 9.07 -18.79 7.83
CA LEU A 730 7.95 -17.85 7.94
C LEU A 730 8.27 -16.51 7.26
N ALA A 731 9.52 -16.04 7.38
CA ALA A 731 9.99 -14.83 6.71
C ALA A 731 9.83 -14.95 5.19
N TYR A 732 10.23 -16.08 4.60
CA TYR A 732 9.97 -16.40 3.21
C TYR A 732 8.46 -16.46 2.89
N ALA A 733 7.67 -17.17 3.71
CA ALA A 733 6.27 -17.41 3.41
C ALA A 733 5.43 -16.12 3.43
N TYR A 734 5.60 -15.28 4.45
CA TYR A 734 4.91 -14.00 4.58
C TYR A 734 5.50 -12.95 3.63
N GLY A 735 6.83 -12.88 3.50
CA GLY A 735 7.47 -11.94 2.57
C GLY A 735 7.05 -12.19 1.12
N ARG A 736 6.99 -13.45 0.66
CA ARG A 736 6.50 -13.76 -0.68
C ARG A 736 5.04 -13.34 -0.87
N ARG A 737 4.17 -13.63 0.11
CA ARG A 737 2.75 -13.23 0.04
C ARG A 737 2.58 -11.72 0.04
N ALA A 738 3.32 -11.01 0.89
CA ALA A 738 3.34 -9.55 0.92
C ALA A 738 3.83 -8.99 -0.43
N GLY A 739 4.86 -9.61 -1.02
CA GLY A 739 5.37 -9.24 -2.34
C GLY A 739 4.36 -9.47 -3.45
N GLN A 740 3.66 -10.61 -3.45
CA GLN A 740 2.60 -10.93 -4.42
C GLN A 740 1.42 -9.97 -4.29
N HIS A 741 0.95 -9.73 -3.08
CA HIS A 741 -0.13 -8.79 -2.82
C HIS A 741 0.23 -7.36 -3.25
N ALA A 742 1.47 -6.93 -2.96
CA ALA A 742 1.98 -5.65 -3.43
C ALA A 742 2.10 -5.61 -4.96
N GLU A 743 2.49 -6.70 -5.61
CA GLU A 743 2.58 -6.81 -7.07
C GLU A 743 1.20 -6.77 -7.74
N GLU A 744 0.19 -7.46 -7.20
CA GLU A 744 -1.21 -7.44 -7.67
C GLU A 744 -1.81 -6.03 -7.61
N GLN A 745 -1.43 -5.26 -6.58
CA GLN A 745 -1.77 -3.83 -6.43
C GLN A 745 -0.74 -2.91 -7.12
N SER A 746 0.28 -3.51 -7.76
CA SER A 746 1.41 -2.88 -8.45
C SER A 746 2.16 -1.80 -7.68
N LYS A 747 2.26 -2.02 -6.39
CA LYS A 747 3.23 -1.42 -5.49
C LYS A 747 4.57 -2.13 -5.72
N PHE A 748 5.13 -2.03 -6.94
CA PHE A 748 6.29 -2.82 -7.35
C PHE A 748 7.52 -2.63 -6.48
N GLU A 749 7.70 -1.44 -5.91
CA GLU A 749 8.80 -1.19 -4.98
C GLU A 749 8.62 -1.96 -3.66
N SER A 750 7.40 -1.94 -3.11
CA SER A 750 7.08 -2.77 -1.94
C SER A 750 7.19 -4.26 -2.29
N ALA A 751 6.78 -4.65 -3.50
CA ALA A 751 6.94 -6.02 -3.98
C ALA A 751 8.41 -6.43 -4.04
N ARG A 752 9.26 -5.59 -4.65
CA ARG A 752 10.72 -5.73 -4.72
C ARG A 752 11.31 -5.92 -3.33
N GLN A 753 11.05 -5.01 -2.38
CA GLN A 753 11.57 -5.08 -1.01
C GLN A 753 11.19 -6.39 -0.31
N ASN A 754 9.93 -6.81 -0.43
CA ASN A 754 9.45 -8.05 0.17
C ASN A 754 10.03 -9.31 -0.51
N TYR A 755 10.22 -9.29 -1.83
CA TYR A 755 10.88 -10.37 -2.57
C TYR A 755 12.38 -10.45 -2.27
N GLU A 756 13.07 -9.33 -2.11
CA GLU A 756 14.49 -9.26 -1.69
C GLU A 756 14.65 -9.82 -0.27
N ALA A 757 13.82 -9.38 0.68
CA ALA A 757 13.82 -9.93 2.05
C ALA A 757 13.54 -11.45 2.07
N SER A 758 12.61 -11.92 1.23
CA SER A 758 12.30 -13.35 1.09
C SER A 758 13.47 -14.13 0.48
N THR A 759 14.22 -13.51 -0.44
CA THR A 759 15.41 -14.09 -1.06
C THR A 759 16.52 -14.23 -0.02
N GLU A 760 16.75 -13.22 0.81
CA GLU A 760 17.71 -13.29 1.92
C GLU A 760 17.33 -14.39 2.92
N ALA A 761 16.06 -14.49 3.31
CA ALA A 761 15.59 -15.57 4.19
C ALA A 761 15.84 -16.97 3.59
N LEU A 762 15.64 -17.15 2.28
CA LEU A 762 15.95 -18.42 1.63
C LEU A 762 17.44 -18.74 1.57
N ARG A 763 18.33 -17.74 1.46
CA ARG A 763 19.78 -17.96 1.48
C ARG A 763 20.28 -18.51 2.82
N ARG A 764 19.56 -18.24 3.90
CA ARG A 764 19.86 -18.74 5.26
C ARG A 764 19.31 -20.15 5.52
N LEU A 765 18.43 -20.67 4.65
CA LEU A 765 17.88 -22.01 4.76
C LEU A 765 18.76 -23.04 4.03
N PRO A 766 18.75 -24.31 4.46
CA PRO A 766 19.50 -25.36 3.77
C PRO A 766 19.01 -25.53 2.32
N GLU A 767 19.94 -25.85 1.42
CA GLU A 767 19.68 -26.10 -0.01
C GLU A 767 18.95 -27.44 -0.20
N THR A 768 17.66 -27.45 0.13
CA THR A 768 16.75 -28.56 -0.17
C THR A 768 16.10 -28.33 -1.53
N LYS A 769 15.66 -29.40 -2.21
CA LYS A 769 14.91 -29.30 -3.48
C LYS A 769 13.74 -28.31 -3.38
N ARG A 770 13.01 -28.30 -2.25
CA ARG A 770 11.92 -27.36 -1.99
C ARG A 770 12.40 -25.90 -1.97
N ASN A 771 13.50 -25.60 -1.28
CA ASN A 771 14.01 -24.23 -1.16
C ASN A 771 14.64 -23.72 -2.46
N VAL A 772 15.26 -24.59 -3.24
CA VAL A 772 15.73 -24.26 -4.58
C VAL A 772 14.57 -23.85 -5.49
N LEU A 773 13.47 -24.61 -5.49
CA LEU A 773 12.28 -24.25 -6.28
C LEU A 773 11.71 -22.89 -5.87
N ARG A 774 11.70 -22.58 -4.58
CA ARG A 774 11.28 -21.28 -4.04
C ARG A 774 12.22 -20.15 -4.47
N MET A 775 13.52 -20.41 -4.49
CA MET A 775 14.53 -19.45 -4.98
C MET A 775 14.31 -19.15 -6.47
N ILE A 776 14.09 -20.19 -7.29
CA ILE A 776 13.76 -20.02 -8.72
C ILE A 776 12.52 -19.13 -8.89
N GLN A 777 11.46 -19.35 -8.11
CA GLN A 777 10.25 -18.52 -8.17
C GLN A 777 10.52 -17.05 -7.86
N LEU A 778 11.28 -16.74 -6.81
CA LEU A 778 11.63 -15.35 -6.48
C LEU A 778 12.57 -14.73 -7.51
N SER A 779 13.52 -15.49 -8.05
CA SER A 779 14.42 -15.03 -9.12
C SER A 779 13.70 -14.75 -10.44
N ILE A 780 12.46 -15.23 -10.62
CA ILE A 780 11.58 -14.88 -11.75
C ILE A 780 10.65 -13.70 -11.37
N ALA A 781 10.10 -13.68 -10.16
CA ALA A 781 9.19 -12.65 -9.70
C ALA A 781 9.86 -11.27 -9.52
N LEU A 782 11.10 -11.24 -9.03
CA LEU A 782 11.83 -10.00 -8.78
C LEU A 782 12.10 -9.20 -10.08
N PRO A 783 12.65 -9.80 -11.16
CA PRO A 783 12.76 -9.12 -12.46
C PRO A 783 11.42 -8.58 -13.01
N ARG A 784 10.32 -9.32 -12.79
CA ARG A 784 8.99 -8.94 -13.28
C ARG A 784 8.51 -7.62 -12.67
N VAL A 785 8.74 -7.40 -11.38
CA VAL A 785 8.38 -6.12 -10.72
C VAL A 785 9.35 -4.99 -11.03
N LEU A 786 10.54 -5.29 -11.54
CA LEU A 786 11.56 -4.32 -11.95
C LEU A 786 11.40 -3.87 -13.42
N LEU A 787 10.68 -4.62 -14.26
CA LEU A 787 10.51 -4.32 -15.68
C LEU A 787 9.81 -2.97 -15.94
N PRO A 788 8.71 -2.62 -15.26
CA PRO A 788 8.05 -1.32 -15.45
C PRO A 788 8.89 -0.11 -15.02
N SER A 789 9.92 -0.30 -14.20
CA SER A 789 10.83 0.77 -13.75
C SER A 789 12.09 0.91 -14.63
N GLY A 790 12.23 0.10 -15.69
CA GLY A 790 13.34 0.17 -16.63
C GLY A 790 14.68 -0.32 -16.06
N ALA A 791 14.65 -1.19 -15.04
CA ALA A 791 15.86 -1.78 -14.50
C ALA A 791 16.55 -2.69 -15.54
N THR A 792 17.83 -2.45 -15.78
CA THR A 792 18.65 -3.19 -16.75
C THR A 792 19.45 -4.34 -16.13
N ASP A 793 19.61 -4.34 -14.80
CA ASP A 793 20.37 -5.36 -14.06
C ASP A 793 19.49 -6.54 -13.61
N VAL A 794 18.73 -7.10 -14.55
CA VAL A 794 17.84 -8.26 -14.30
C VAL A 794 18.39 -9.55 -14.90
N GLN A 795 19.35 -9.43 -15.81
CA GLN A 795 19.95 -10.55 -16.52
C GLN A 795 20.59 -11.57 -15.57
N GLU A 796 21.28 -11.09 -14.53
CA GLU A 796 21.92 -11.97 -13.54
C GLU A 796 20.89 -12.80 -12.77
N ALA A 797 19.80 -12.17 -12.31
CA ALA A 797 18.73 -12.84 -11.59
C ALA A 797 18.03 -13.91 -12.44
N ILE A 798 17.76 -13.60 -13.71
CA ILE A 798 17.10 -14.55 -14.63
C ILE A 798 18.04 -15.68 -15.05
N ASN A 799 19.32 -15.38 -15.34
CA ASN A 799 20.35 -16.38 -15.62
C ASN A 799 20.52 -17.34 -14.43
N ARG A 800 20.49 -16.81 -13.20
CA ARG A 800 20.49 -17.61 -11.98
C ARG A 800 19.26 -18.51 -11.88
N ALA A 801 18.05 -17.99 -12.17
CA ALA A 801 16.83 -18.79 -12.18
C ALA A 801 16.94 -19.96 -13.18
N LYS A 802 17.49 -19.71 -14.37
CA LYS A 802 17.70 -20.72 -15.40
C LYS A 802 18.74 -21.76 -15.01
N SER A 803 19.91 -21.32 -14.52
CA SER A 803 20.99 -22.21 -14.05
C SER A 803 20.49 -23.15 -12.94
N LEU A 804 19.79 -22.61 -11.94
CA LEU A 804 19.17 -23.41 -10.87
C LEU A 804 18.10 -24.36 -11.39
N SER A 805 17.28 -23.91 -12.35
CA SER A 805 16.25 -24.75 -12.97
C SER A 805 16.84 -25.94 -13.72
N ASN A 806 17.93 -25.73 -14.46
CA ASN A 806 18.64 -26.77 -15.19
C ASN A 806 19.33 -27.75 -14.22
N LYS A 807 20.06 -27.25 -13.22
CA LYS A 807 20.74 -28.07 -12.19
C LYS A 807 19.78 -29.02 -11.47
N HIS A 808 18.53 -28.61 -11.25
CA HIS A 808 17.54 -29.38 -10.49
C HIS A 808 16.40 -29.97 -11.33
N ILE A 809 16.54 -29.96 -12.66
CA ILE A 809 15.56 -30.52 -13.62
C ILE A 809 14.14 -29.95 -13.39
N ASN A 810 14.04 -28.67 -13.03
CA ASN A 810 12.78 -27.95 -12.93
C ASN A 810 12.39 -27.37 -14.29
N ARG A 811 11.77 -28.20 -15.14
CA ARG A 811 11.39 -27.81 -16.51
C ARG A 811 10.45 -26.59 -16.55
N ARG A 812 9.49 -26.50 -15.61
CA ARG A 812 8.58 -25.36 -15.48
C ARG A 812 9.36 -24.07 -15.19
N GLY A 813 10.25 -24.09 -14.20
CA GLY A 813 11.07 -22.94 -13.85
C GLY A 813 11.98 -22.50 -14.99
N CYS A 814 12.53 -23.45 -15.74
CA CYS A 814 13.33 -23.17 -16.93
C CYS A 814 12.50 -22.47 -18.00
N ALA A 815 11.31 -22.98 -18.31
CA ALA A 815 10.42 -22.36 -19.30
C ALA A 815 9.96 -20.94 -18.90
N GLN A 816 9.62 -20.73 -17.63
CA GLN A 816 9.23 -19.42 -17.11
C GLN A 816 10.40 -18.42 -17.14
N ALA A 817 11.60 -18.85 -16.74
CA ALA A 817 12.80 -18.03 -16.82
C ALA A 817 13.17 -17.70 -18.28
N SER A 818 13.07 -18.67 -19.19
CA SER A 818 13.32 -18.46 -20.62
C SER A 818 12.29 -17.53 -21.26
N SER A 819 11.00 -17.65 -20.92
CA SER A 819 9.94 -16.72 -21.36
C SER A 819 10.24 -15.29 -20.91
N MET A 820 10.61 -15.12 -19.64
CA MET A 820 10.98 -13.83 -19.09
C MET A 820 12.22 -13.26 -19.78
N LEU A 821 13.29 -14.05 -19.95
CA LEU A 821 14.50 -13.58 -20.59
C LEU A 821 14.30 -13.22 -22.06
N ALA A 822 13.53 -14.03 -22.79
CA ALA A 822 13.21 -13.77 -24.19
C ALA A 822 12.51 -12.41 -24.37
N SER A 823 11.72 -11.96 -23.38
CA SER A 823 11.10 -10.63 -23.42
C SER A 823 12.11 -9.48 -23.43
N PHE A 824 13.19 -9.58 -22.64
CA PHE A 824 14.23 -8.56 -22.55
C PHE A 824 15.12 -8.56 -23.79
N VAL A 825 15.56 -9.75 -24.20
CA VAL A 825 16.46 -9.95 -25.34
C VAL A 825 15.77 -9.55 -26.65
N TRP A 826 14.46 -9.79 -26.79
CA TRP A 826 13.68 -9.31 -27.93
C TRP A 826 13.63 -7.78 -27.98
N ALA A 827 13.33 -7.12 -26.84
CA ALA A 827 13.30 -5.66 -26.78
C ALA A 827 14.65 -5.01 -27.12
N ASP A 828 15.77 -5.68 -26.79
CA ASP A 828 17.15 -5.26 -27.12
C ASP A 828 17.54 -5.49 -28.59
N GLY A 829 16.73 -6.23 -29.37
CA GLY A 829 16.99 -6.54 -30.77
C GLY A 829 17.89 -7.76 -31.01
N ARG A 830 18.19 -8.55 -29.98
CA ARG A 830 18.99 -9.79 -30.08
C ARG A 830 18.12 -10.98 -30.51
N LEU A 831 17.58 -10.91 -31.73
CA LEU A 831 16.49 -11.79 -32.19
C LEU A 831 16.83 -13.30 -32.13
N GLU A 832 18.05 -13.71 -32.52
CA GLU A 832 18.43 -15.13 -32.52
C GLU A 832 18.43 -15.76 -31.14
N GLU A 833 18.94 -15.03 -30.15
CA GLU A 833 18.93 -15.49 -28.77
C GLU A 833 17.51 -15.55 -28.22
N ALA A 834 16.65 -14.58 -28.54
CA ALA A 834 15.25 -14.62 -28.17
C ALA A 834 14.51 -15.84 -28.77
N ILE A 835 14.78 -16.19 -30.04
CA ILE A 835 14.26 -17.42 -30.68
C ILE A 835 14.77 -18.66 -29.94
N GLY A 836 16.08 -18.72 -29.66
CA GLY A 836 16.70 -19.82 -28.93
C GLY A 836 16.05 -20.05 -27.57
N LEU A 837 15.85 -18.98 -26.80
CA LEU A 837 15.19 -19.01 -25.50
C LEU A 837 13.73 -19.46 -25.59
N CYS A 838 12.97 -18.97 -26.58
CA CYS A 838 11.59 -19.39 -26.75
C CYS A 838 11.47 -20.89 -27.08
N ARG A 839 12.31 -21.38 -28.00
CA ARG A 839 12.34 -22.81 -28.38
C ARG A 839 12.81 -23.70 -27.24
N GLU A 840 13.79 -23.26 -26.47
CA GLU A 840 14.24 -23.95 -25.25
C GLU A 840 13.11 -24.03 -24.22
N GLY A 841 12.40 -22.93 -23.98
CA GLY A 841 11.24 -22.91 -23.08
C GLY A 841 10.13 -23.86 -23.54
N LEU A 842 9.79 -23.85 -24.83
CA LEU A 842 8.76 -24.74 -25.40
C LEU A 842 9.16 -26.21 -25.33
N SER A 843 10.43 -26.54 -25.60
CA SER A 843 10.92 -27.93 -25.50
C SER A 843 10.90 -28.44 -24.06
N ALA A 844 11.17 -27.58 -23.08
CA ALA A 844 11.04 -27.90 -21.67
C ALA A 844 9.58 -28.22 -21.26
N LEU A 845 8.58 -27.64 -21.93
CA LEU A 845 7.16 -27.83 -21.65
C LEU A 845 6.49 -28.96 -22.45
N SER A 846 7.20 -29.66 -23.34
CA SER A 846 6.70 -30.67 -24.29
C SER A 846 5.73 -31.73 -23.71
N ASN A 847 5.78 -32.01 -22.40
CA ASN A 847 4.91 -32.97 -21.70
C ASN A 847 4.19 -32.37 -20.46
N SER A 848 3.99 -31.05 -20.40
CA SER A 848 3.46 -30.37 -19.21
C SER A 848 2.17 -29.60 -19.47
N ALA A 849 1.28 -29.50 -18.47
CA ALA A 849 0.01 -28.76 -18.54
C ALA A 849 0.15 -27.24 -18.26
N GLU A 850 1.33 -26.65 -18.47
CA GLU A 850 1.58 -25.22 -18.18
C GLU A 850 1.15 -24.32 -19.35
N ARG A 851 -0.17 -24.31 -19.61
CA ARG A 851 -0.84 -23.59 -20.70
C ARG A 851 -0.40 -22.12 -20.78
N ASP A 852 -0.40 -21.40 -19.67
CA ASP A 852 -0.09 -19.96 -19.64
C ASP A 852 1.34 -19.66 -20.12
N THR A 853 2.32 -20.44 -19.66
CA THR A 853 3.73 -20.21 -20.05
C THR A 853 3.95 -20.61 -21.51
N GLN A 854 3.22 -21.63 -22.00
CA GLN A 854 3.25 -22.01 -23.41
C GLN A 854 2.67 -20.92 -24.31
N ILE A 855 1.54 -20.31 -23.92
CA ILE A 855 0.96 -19.15 -24.63
C ILE A 855 1.97 -18.00 -24.69
N GLN A 856 2.59 -17.64 -23.56
CA GLN A 856 3.60 -16.58 -23.53
C GLN A 856 4.74 -16.84 -24.51
N LEU A 857 5.30 -18.05 -24.50
CA LEU A 857 6.43 -18.43 -25.34
C LEU A 857 6.06 -18.44 -26.83
N LEU A 858 4.88 -18.96 -27.19
CA LEU A 858 4.41 -18.98 -28.58
C LEU A 858 4.15 -17.58 -29.12
N VAL A 859 3.47 -16.72 -28.34
CA VAL A 859 3.20 -15.33 -28.76
C VAL A 859 4.50 -14.55 -28.94
N ARG A 860 5.45 -14.69 -28.01
CA ARG A 860 6.79 -14.06 -28.11
C ARG A 860 7.57 -14.60 -29.30
N LEU A 861 7.62 -15.92 -29.49
CA LEU A 861 8.29 -16.54 -30.63
C LEU A 861 7.70 -16.05 -31.95
N GLY A 862 6.37 -15.97 -32.06
CA GLY A 862 5.68 -15.41 -33.22
C GLY A 862 6.11 -13.98 -33.51
N GLY A 863 6.12 -13.10 -32.51
CA GLY A 863 6.58 -11.71 -32.65
C GLY A 863 8.04 -11.60 -33.11
N VAL A 864 8.94 -12.34 -32.47
CA VAL A 864 10.38 -12.34 -32.82
C VAL A 864 10.61 -12.87 -34.24
N LEU A 865 9.86 -13.89 -34.67
CA LEU A 865 9.94 -14.43 -36.04
C LEU A 865 9.47 -13.41 -37.07
N ILE A 866 8.45 -12.60 -36.77
CA ILE A 866 7.98 -11.51 -37.64
C ILE A 866 9.07 -10.47 -37.83
N ASP A 867 9.69 -10.00 -36.74
CA ASP A 867 10.73 -8.97 -36.82
C ASP A 867 11.99 -9.47 -37.54
N LYS A 868 12.24 -10.79 -37.53
CA LYS A 868 13.30 -11.43 -38.32
C LYS A 868 12.93 -11.63 -39.81
N GLY A 869 11.62 -11.64 -40.13
CA GLY A 869 11.10 -11.83 -41.49
C GLY A 869 10.57 -13.24 -41.82
N HIS A 870 10.44 -14.13 -40.85
CA HIS A 870 9.90 -15.49 -41.02
C HIS A 870 8.37 -15.55 -40.84
N PHE A 871 7.63 -14.87 -41.70
CA PHE A 871 6.18 -14.68 -41.56
C PHE A 871 5.37 -15.99 -41.54
N ASP A 872 5.70 -16.97 -42.40
CA ASP A 872 4.98 -18.26 -42.44
C ASP A 872 5.13 -19.07 -41.14
N GLN A 873 6.34 -19.10 -40.57
CA GLN A 873 6.60 -19.75 -39.28
C GLN A 873 5.94 -19.01 -38.14
N ALA A 874 5.92 -17.67 -38.19
CA ALA A 874 5.21 -16.85 -37.23
C ALA A 874 3.71 -17.13 -37.23
N CYS A 875 3.07 -17.21 -38.40
CA CYS A 875 1.64 -17.54 -38.51
C CYS A 875 1.33 -18.89 -37.84
N LYS A 876 2.06 -19.95 -38.20
CA LYS A 876 1.88 -21.28 -37.60
C LYS A 876 2.04 -21.27 -36.08
N THR A 877 3.01 -20.51 -35.58
CA THR A 877 3.29 -20.38 -34.14
C THR A 877 2.16 -19.64 -33.41
N LEU A 878 1.66 -18.55 -33.99
CA LEU A 878 0.60 -17.72 -33.40
C LEU A 878 -0.78 -18.38 -33.49
N GLU A 879 -1.04 -19.14 -34.55
CA GLU A 879 -2.25 -19.99 -34.66
C GLU A 879 -2.27 -21.05 -33.55
N GLN A 880 -1.13 -21.68 -33.26
CA GLN A 880 -1.00 -22.59 -32.11
C GLN A 880 -1.27 -21.86 -30.78
N ALA A 881 -0.81 -20.61 -30.63
CA ALA A 881 -1.11 -19.81 -29.45
C ALA A 881 -2.62 -19.54 -29.33
N ASN A 882 -3.30 -19.18 -30.42
CA ASN A 882 -4.74 -18.90 -30.41
C ASN A 882 -5.59 -20.13 -30.08
N ILE A 883 -5.19 -21.32 -30.56
CA ILE A 883 -5.83 -22.58 -30.18
C ILE A 883 -5.72 -22.79 -28.66
N LEU A 884 -4.58 -22.44 -28.07
CA LEU A 884 -4.40 -22.53 -26.62
C LEU A 884 -5.12 -21.44 -25.85
N ILE A 885 -5.39 -20.25 -26.39
CA ILE A 885 -6.10 -19.18 -25.67
C ILE A 885 -7.60 -19.49 -25.58
N GLY A 886 -8.24 -19.93 -26.65
CA GLY A 886 -9.67 -20.25 -26.65
C GLY A 886 -10.60 -19.04 -26.42
N ASP A 887 -11.91 -19.25 -26.57
CA ASP A 887 -12.90 -18.16 -26.57
C ASP A 887 -13.26 -17.63 -25.16
N SER A 888 -13.00 -18.38 -24.10
CA SER A 888 -13.25 -17.95 -22.72
C SER A 888 -12.21 -16.96 -22.20
N ASP A 889 -11.01 -16.94 -22.81
CA ASP A 889 -9.83 -16.27 -22.25
C ASP A 889 -9.39 -15.08 -23.12
N LEU A 890 -10.30 -14.53 -23.93
CA LEU A 890 -10.00 -13.46 -24.90
C LEU A 890 -9.43 -12.19 -24.24
N PHE A 891 -9.82 -11.91 -23.00
CA PHE A 891 -9.36 -10.74 -22.26
C PHE A 891 -8.11 -11.02 -21.42
N ASP A 892 -7.70 -12.29 -21.30
CA ASP A 892 -6.58 -12.68 -20.47
C ASP A 892 -5.23 -12.33 -21.10
N ARG A 893 -4.34 -11.80 -20.27
CA ARG A 893 -2.98 -11.41 -20.69
C ARG A 893 -1.98 -12.54 -20.58
N PHE A 894 -2.23 -13.53 -19.73
CA PHE A 894 -1.28 -14.61 -19.44
C PHE A 894 0.14 -14.10 -19.11
N GLY A 895 0.31 -12.93 -18.49
CA GLY A 895 1.63 -12.34 -18.21
C GLY A 895 2.31 -11.62 -19.38
N LEU A 896 1.60 -11.38 -20.49
CA LEU A 896 2.01 -10.48 -21.57
C LEU A 896 1.59 -9.02 -21.27
N ALA A 897 2.15 -8.08 -22.03
CA ALA A 897 1.85 -6.65 -21.87
C ALA A 897 0.42 -6.28 -22.32
N ALA A 898 -0.11 -6.93 -23.35
CA ALA A 898 -1.51 -6.82 -23.81
C ALA A 898 -2.23 -8.17 -23.65
N SER A 899 -3.54 -8.20 -23.91
CA SER A 899 -4.28 -9.47 -24.04
C SER A 899 -3.54 -10.39 -25.01
N ALA A 900 -3.41 -11.67 -24.67
CA ALA A 900 -2.73 -12.63 -25.53
C ALA A 900 -3.47 -12.79 -26.86
N ALA A 901 -4.80 -12.77 -26.84
CA ALA A 901 -5.63 -12.83 -28.03
C ALA A 901 -5.44 -11.58 -28.91
N VAL A 902 -5.43 -10.37 -28.32
CA VAL A 902 -5.19 -9.12 -29.05
C VAL A 902 -3.80 -9.13 -29.67
N THR A 903 -2.78 -9.51 -28.89
CA THR A 903 -1.37 -9.54 -29.33
C THR A 903 -1.21 -10.52 -30.49
N SER A 904 -1.70 -11.75 -30.33
CA SER A 904 -1.59 -12.81 -31.33
C SER A 904 -2.31 -12.45 -32.62
N ASN A 905 -3.56 -11.98 -32.55
CA ASN A 905 -4.32 -11.58 -33.74
C ASN A 905 -3.71 -10.37 -34.45
N SER A 906 -3.22 -9.37 -33.71
CA SER A 906 -2.53 -8.21 -34.32
C SER A 906 -1.24 -8.63 -35.03
N LEU A 907 -0.45 -9.54 -34.45
CA LEU A 907 0.75 -10.06 -35.08
C LEU A 907 0.45 -10.97 -36.29
N LEU A 908 -0.58 -11.82 -36.22
CA LEU A 908 -1.07 -12.59 -37.36
C LEU A 908 -1.51 -11.68 -38.50
N SER A 909 -2.22 -10.59 -38.18
CA SER A 909 -2.67 -9.63 -39.17
C SER A 909 -1.51 -8.99 -39.93
N ARG A 910 -0.43 -8.63 -39.23
CA ARG A 910 0.82 -8.14 -39.84
C ARG A 910 1.47 -9.22 -40.73
N SER A 911 1.64 -10.44 -40.23
CA SER A 911 2.25 -11.54 -41.01
C SER A 911 1.49 -11.86 -42.30
N PHE A 912 0.16 -11.97 -42.23
CA PHE A 912 -0.67 -12.21 -43.41
C PHE A 912 -0.58 -11.03 -44.40
N CYS A 913 -0.53 -9.79 -43.90
CA CYS A 913 -0.36 -8.61 -44.73
C CYS A 913 0.98 -8.64 -45.49
N GLU A 914 2.09 -8.95 -44.80
CA GLU A 914 3.43 -9.07 -45.39
C GLU A 914 3.53 -10.20 -46.43
N MET A 915 2.72 -11.25 -46.26
CA MET A 915 2.57 -12.35 -47.21
C MET A 915 1.54 -12.09 -48.33
N VAL A 916 0.93 -10.89 -48.37
CA VAL A 916 -0.06 -10.47 -49.37
C VAL A 916 -1.39 -11.27 -49.29
N HIS A 917 -1.76 -11.70 -48.08
CA HIS A 917 -3.04 -12.33 -47.73
C HIS A 917 -3.97 -11.32 -47.03
N TYR A 918 -4.40 -10.28 -47.77
CA TYR A 918 -5.10 -9.13 -47.19
C TYR A 918 -6.46 -9.47 -46.53
N LYS A 919 -7.16 -10.50 -47.02
CA LYS A 919 -8.47 -10.91 -46.48
C LYS A 919 -8.32 -11.49 -45.08
N GLU A 920 -7.38 -12.40 -44.92
CA GLU A 920 -7.01 -13.02 -43.65
C GLU A 920 -6.42 -11.98 -42.69
N ALA A 921 -5.55 -11.09 -43.21
CA ALA A 921 -4.99 -9.98 -42.43
C ALA A 921 -6.08 -9.10 -41.81
N ARG A 922 -7.06 -8.67 -42.61
CA ARG A 922 -8.17 -7.83 -42.15
C ARG A 922 -9.04 -8.54 -41.11
N LYS A 923 -9.37 -9.82 -41.33
CA LYS A 923 -10.14 -10.63 -40.37
C LYS A 923 -9.48 -10.65 -38.99
N HIS A 924 -8.18 -10.89 -38.93
CA HIS A 924 -7.45 -10.92 -37.66
C HIS A 924 -7.34 -9.53 -37.02
N ALA A 925 -7.14 -8.48 -37.82
CA ALA A 925 -7.07 -7.11 -37.29
C ALA A 925 -8.40 -6.63 -36.70
N GLU A 926 -9.52 -6.89 -37.37
CA GLU A 926 -10.86 -6.57 -36.86
C GLU A 926 -11.17 -7.33 -35.57
N CYS A 927 -10.79 -8.62 -35.51
CA CYS A 927 -10.89 -9.42 -34.28
C CYS A 927 -10.08 -8.79 -33.13
N ALA A 928 -8.83 -8.42 -33.38
CA ALA A 928 -7.97 -7.80 -32.37
C ALA A 928 -8.52 -6.46 -31.85
N ILE A 929 -9.05 -5.62 -32.74
CA ILE A 929 -9.68 -4.33 -32.37
C ILE A 929 -10.92 -4.56 -31.50
N ASN A 930 -11.81 -5.46 -31.92
CA ASN A 930 -13.04 -5.74 -31.17
C ASN A 930 -12.74 -6.24 -29.75
N ILE A 931 -11.79 -7.16 -29.60
CA ILE A 931 -11.36 -7.65 -28.29
C ILE A 931 -10.72 -6.52 -27.47
N ALA A 932 -9.86 -5.70 -28.09
CA ALA A 932 -9.18 -4.60 -27.40
C ALA A 932 -10.17 -3.55 -26.88
N ASP A 933 -11.15 -3.15 -27.69
CA ASP A 933 -12.15 -2.15 -27.32
C ASP A 933 -13.10 -2.68 -26.23
N GLN A 934 -13.52 -3.95 -26.31
CA GLN A 934 -14.33 -4.59 -25.26
C GLN A 934 -13.57 -4.79 -23.95
N SER A 935 -12.26 -5.05 -24.02
CA SER A 935 -11.43 -5.25 -22.82
C SER A 935 -11.25 -3.98 -21.98
N GLY A 936 -11.46 -2.80 -22.59
CA GLY A 936 -11.12 -1.51 -22.01
C GLY A 936 -9.62 -1.26 -21.81
N HIS A 937 -8.74 -2.26 -22.00
CA HIS A 937 -7.31 -2.19 -21.70
C HIS A 937 -6.55 -1.30 -22.69
N ILE A 938 -5.96 -0.20 -22.21
CA ILE A 938 -5.41 0.86 -23.06
C ILE A 938 -4.25 0.36 -23.92
N PHE A 939 -3.33 -0.42 -23.34
CA PHE A 939 -2.20 -0.93 -24.10
C PHE A 939 -2.62 -1.95 -25.16
N SER A 940 -3.70 -2.72 -24.93
CA SER A 940 -4.29 -3.60 -25.95
C SER A 940 -4.82 -2.79 -27.14
N ARG A 941 -5.48 -1.64 -26.88
CA ARG A 941 -6.00 -0.75 -27.93
C ARG A 941 -4.88 -0.08 -28.72
N ILE A 942 -3.86 0.45 -28.05
CA ILE A 942 -2.66 1.00 -28.72
C ILE A 942 -2.05 -0.06 -29.63
N PHE A 943 -1.85 -1.28 -29.10
CA PHE A 943 -1.21 -2.36 -29.86
C PHE A 943 -2.02 -2.75 -31.10
N SER A 944 -3.34 -2.94 -30.98
CA SER A 944 -4.18 -3.32 -32.12
C SER A 944 -4.32 -2.20 -33.15
N TYR A 945 -4.48 -0.94 -32.72
CA TYR A 945 -4.63 0.20 -33.62
C TYR A 945 -3.36 0.47 -34.43
N VAL A 946 -2.18 0.36 -33.81
CA VAL A 946 -0.90 0.51 -34.52
C VAL A 946 -0.74 -0.56 -35.60
N HIS A 947 -1.05 -1.82 -35.30
CA HIS A 947 -0.95 -2.90 -36.28
C HIS A 947 -2.02 -2.79 -37.38
N PHE A 948 -3.22 -2.32 -37.05
CA PHE A 948 -4.25 -2.06 -38.05
C PHE A 948 -3.88 -0.89 -38.97
N ALA A 949 -3.33 0.19 -38.42
CA ALA A 949 -2.80 1.32 -39.19
C ALA A 949 -1.69 0.85 -40.14
N TRP A 950 -0.81 -0.06 -39.69
CA TRP A 950 0.20 -0.67 -40.55
C TRP A 950 -0.40 -1.40 -41.75
N ILE A 951 -1.47 -2.18 -41.56
CA ILE A 951 -2.17 -2.86 -42.67
C ILE A 951 -2.74 -1.83 -43.65
N LEU A 952 -3.34 -0.75 -43.14
CA LEU A 952 -3.88 0.31 -43.96
C LEU A 952 -2.78 1.02 -44.78
N LEU A 953 -1.58 1.18 -44.23
CA LEU A 953 -0.41 1.66 -44.99
C LEU A 953 -0.06 0.73 -46.14
N SER A 954 0.00 -0.58 -45.90
CA SER A 954 0.28 -1.59 -46.93
C SER A 954 -0.79 -1.66 -48.03
N GLU A 955 -2.02 -1.24 -47.73
CA GLU A 955 -3.11 -1.08 -48.71
C GLU A 955 -3.13 0.30 -49.40
N GLY A 956 -2.23 1.22 -49.05
CA GLY A 956 -2.17 2.58 -49.59
C GLY A 956 -3.25 3.53 -49.05
N LYS A 957 -3.93 3.18 -47.94
CA LYS A 957 -5.02 3.96 -47.33
C LYS A 957 -4.50 4.92 -46.25
N HIS A 958 -3.64 5.86 -46.66
CA HIS A 958 -2.93 6.78 -45.76
C HIS A 958 -3.84 7.61 -44.84
N ASP A 959 -4.99 8.08 -45.34
CA ASP A 959 -5.92 8.91 -44.56
C ASP A 959 -6.56 8.12 -43.38
N HIS A 960 -6.93 6.86 -43.63
CA HIS A 960 -7.46 5.98 -42.59
C HIS A 960 -6.37 5.57 -41.60
N ALA A 961 -5.16 5.26 -42.08
CA ALA A 961 -4.02 4.94 -41.23
C ALA A 961 -3.67 6.12 -40.30
N TYR A 962 -3.70 7.35 -40.83
CA TYR A 962 -3.46 8.58 -40.06
C TYR A 962 -4.38 8.66 -38.83
N LYS A 963 -5.69 8.39 -39.00
CA LYS A 963 -6.66 8.40 -37.90
C LYS A 963 -6.27 7.45 -36.76
N TYR A 964 -5.93 6.20 -37.08
CA TYR A 964 -5.57 5.20 -36.06
C TYR A 964 -4.23 5.49 -35.40
N PHE A 965 -3.22 5.98 -36.13
CA PHE A 965 -1.98 6.44 -35.52
C PHE A 965 -2.20 7.65 -34.61
N PHE A 966 -3.04 8.60 -35.02
CA PHE A 966 -3.36 9.77 -34.21
C PHE A 966 -4.09 9.39 -32.92
N GLU A 967 -5.10 8.52 -33.00
CA GLU A 967 -5.79 8.01 -31.82
C GLU A 967 -4.84 7.21 -30.90
N SER A 968 -3.94 6.40 -31.46
CA SER A 968 -2.90 5.69 -30.70
C SER A 968 -1.94 6.67 -30.01
N LYS A 969 -1.60 7.81 -30.65
CA LYS A 969 -0.78 8.87 -30.05
C LYS A 969 -1.45 9.49 -28.84
N GLU A 970 -2.75 9.77 -28.92
CA GLU A 970 -3.54 10.29 -27.79
C GLU A 970 -3.63 9.27 -26.66
N LEU A 971 -3.86 7.99 -26.97
CA LEU A 971 -3.82 6.91 -25.97
C LEU A 971 -2.43 6.79 -25.32
N CYS A 972 -1.33 6.89 -26.08
CA CYS A 972 0.02 6.90 -25.54
C CYS A 972 0.27 8.08 -24.59
N LYS A 973 -0.27 9.27 -24.89
CA LYS A 973 -0.20 10.44 -24.00
C LYS A 973 -0.96 10.17 -22.70
N LEU A 974 -2.17 9.62 -22.78
CA LEU A 974 -3.00 9.25 -21.62
C LEU A 974 -2.33 8.17 -20.74
N ALA A 975 -1.80 7.13 -21.38
CA ALA A 975 -1.05 6.04 -20.74
C ALA A 975 0.31 6.50 -20.19
N ARG A 976 0.83 7.64 -20.66
CA ARG A 976 2.21 8.11 -20.42
C ARG A 976 3.23 7.01 -20.73
N SER A 977 2.99 6.32 -21.83
CA SER A 977 3.80 5.20 -22.31
C SER A 977 4.50 5.64 -23.60
N PRO A 978 5.82 5.91 -23.56
CA PRO A 978 6.55 6.32 -24.74
C PRO A 978 6.91 5.15 -25.66
N LEU A 979 6.56 3.91 -25.29
CA LEU A 979 7.06 2.69 -25.92
C LEU A 979 6.77 2.65 -27.43
N TRP A 980 5.55 3.01 -27.83
CA TRP A 980 5.10 3.00 -29.22
C TRP A 980 5.20 4.34 -29.93
N LEU A 981 5.52 5.44 -29.20
CA LEU A 981 5.59 6.78 -29.78
C LEU A 981 6.57 6.90 -30.96
N PRO A 982 7.77 6.28 -30.95
CA PRO A 982 8.66 6.36 -32.12
C PRO A 982 7.98 5.86 -33.40
N LEU A 983 7.35 4.69 -33.35
CA LEU A 983 6.68 4.09 -34.49
C LEU A 983 5.41 4.86 -34.87
N ILE A 984 4.60 5.27 -33.89
CA ILE A 984 3.36 6.03 -34.11
C ILE A 984 3.66 7.38 -34.79
N ASN A 985 4.64 8.12 -34.27
CA ASN A 985 5.04 9.40 -34.85
C ASN A 985 5.61 9.22 -36.25
N ALA A 986 6.46 8.20 -36.47
CA ALA A 986 6.95 7.89 -37.80
C ALA A 986 5.83 7.52 -38.78
N GLY A 987 4.82 6.77 -38.34
CA GLY A 987 3.63 6.43 -39.13
C GLY A 987 2.78 7.66 -39.48
N LEU A 988 2.60 8.59 -38.55
CA LEU A 988 1.98 9.89 -38.83
C LEU A 988 2.79 10.72 -39.83
N GLY A 989 4.11 10.75 -39.67
CA GLY A 989 5.03 11.42 -40.59
C GLY A 989 4.94 10.86 -42.00
N TYR A 990 4.91 9.52 -42.12
CA TYR A 990 4.73 8.80 -43.37
C TYR A 990 3.39 9.14 -44.03
N CYS A 991 2.27 9.01 -43.30
CA CYS A 991 0.94 9.36 -43.81
C CYS A 991 0.90 10.81 -44.30
N SER A 992 1.48 11.74 -43.54
CA SER A 992 1.48 13.17 -43.85
C SER A 992 2.21 13.47 -45.16
N ALA A 993 3.33 12.79 -45.45
CA ALA A 993 4.03 12.94 -46.73
C ALA A 993 3.17 12.51 -47.92
N PHE A 994 2.47 11.37 -47.80
CA PHE A 994 1.58 10.87 -48.85
C PHE A 994 0.27 11.66 -49.00
N LEU A 995 -0.11 12.42 -47.97
CA LEU A 995 -1.22 13.39 -47.98
C LEU A 995 -0.77 14.81 -48.38
N TYR A 996 0.46 14.98 -48.88
CA TYR A 996 1.05 16.25 -49.30
C TYR A 996 1.13 17.32 -48.20
N ARG A 997 1.40 16.89 -46.95
CA ARG A 997 1.60 17.75 -45.77
C ARG A 997 3.05 17.70 -45.30
N GLU A 998 3.93 18.36 -46.04
CA GLU A 998 5.39 18.31 -45.85
C GLU A 998 5.86 18.77 -44.46
N SER A 999 5.38 19.91 -43.97
CA SER A 999 5.79 20.46 -42.67
C SER A 999 5.40 19.54 -41.50
N GLU A 1000 4.18 19.00 -41.55
CA GLU A 1000 3.65 18.05 -40.57
C GLU A 1000 4.45 16.73 -40.59
N SER A 1001 4.83 16.26 -41.79
CA SER A 1001 5.67 15.07 -41.95
C SER A 1001 7.01 15.20 -41.23
N LEU A 1002 7.76 16.28 -41.51
CA LEU A 1002 9.07 16.53 -40.91
C LEU A 1002 8.98 16.69 -39.39
N MET A 1003 7.95 17.39 -38.89
CA MET A 1003 7.71 17.56 -37.46
C MET A 1003 7.53 16.21 -36.75
N PHE A 1004 6.71 15.31 -37.30
CA PHE A 1004 6.47 14.01 -36.68
C PHE A 1004 7.69 13.09 -36.72
N PHE A 1005 8.49 13.12 -37.79
CA PHE A 1005 9.76 12.39 -37.81
C PHE A 1005 10.75 12.95 -36.77
N GLU A 1006 10.84 14.27 -36.61
CA GLU A 1006 11.67 14.87 -35.57
C GLU A 1006 11.21 14.45 -34.15
N GLU A 1007 9.89 14.45 -33.89
CA GLU A 1007 9.33 13.93 -32.64
C GLU A 1007 9.67 12.44 -32.42
N SER A 1008 9.62 11.64 -33.48
CA SER A 1008 10.02 10.22 -33.42
C SER A 1008 11.49 10.07 -33.04
N TYR A 1009 12.41 10.80 -33.68
CA TYR A 1009 13.84 10.73 -33.36
C TYR A 1009 14.18 11.27 -31.97
N ARG A 1010 13.45 12.29 -31.49
CA ARG A 1010 13.58 12.79 -30.10
C ARG A 1010 13.24 11.72 -29.06
N CYS A 1011 12.34 10.80 -29.37
CA CYS A 1011 12.06 9.64 -28.52
C CYS A 1011 13.29 8.71 -28.40
N PHE A 1012 14.16 8.63 -29.40
CA PHE A 1012 15.41 7.87 -29.31
C PHE A 1012 16.54 8.65 -28.58
N THR A 1013 16.66 9.98 -28.75
CA THR A 1013 17.78 10.78 -28.23
C THR A 1013 17.66 11.22 -26.76
N ARG A 1014 16.47 11.56 -26.25
CA ARG A 1014 16.26 11.89 -24.82
C ARG A 1014 16.68 10.77 -23.86
N HIS A 1015 16.75 9.54 -24.35
CA HIS A 1015 16.96 8.33 -23.56
C HIS A 1015 18.38 7.76 -23.65
N GLY A 1016 19.21 8.25 -24.59
CA GLY A 1016 20.63 7.87 -24.68
C GLY A 1016 21.52 8.41 -23.55
N ARG A 1017 21.00 9.32 -22.71
CA ARG A 1017 21.68 9.86 -21.52
C ARG A 1017 21.33 9.13 -20.21
N SER A 1018 20.31 8.27 -20.20
CA SER A 1018 19.96 7.45 -19.04
C SER A 1018 20.68 6.11 -19.14
N LYS A 1019 21.36 5.67 -18.06
CA LYS A 1019 21.95 4.32 -17.95
C LYS A 1019 20.91 3.18 -18.01
N SER A 1020 19.61 3.49 -18.14
CA SER A 1020 18.48 2.58 -17.99
C SER A 1020 17.82 2.12 -19.32
N ALA A 1021 18.48 2.20 -20.46
CA ALA A 1021 17.76 2.11 -21.75
C ALA A 1021 17.40 0.66 -22.17
N ILE A 1022 16.28 0.13 -21.67
CA ILE A 1022 15.42 -0.72 -22.50
C ILE A 1022 14.62 0.24 -23.38
N HIS A 1023 15.21 0.69 -24.50
CA HIS A 1023 14.45 1.32 -25.56
C HIS A 1023 14.63 0.51 -26.83
N PRO A 1024 13.54 0.14 -27.52
CA PRO A 1024 13.60 -0.77 -28.64
C PRO A 1024 14.23 -0.09 -29.84
N ARG A 1025 15.57 -0.16 -29.92
CA ARG A 1025 16.33 0.06 -31.16
C ARG A 1025 15.81 -0.83 -32.30
N LEU A 1026 15.10 -1.91 -31.95
CA LEU A 1026 14.37 -2.77 -32.87
C LEU A 1026 13.49 -2.00 -33.88
N SER A 1027 12.87 -0.89 -33.48
CA SER A 1027 11.98 -0.11 -34.35
C SER A 1027 12.70 0.97 -35.17
N LEU A 1028 13.95 1.30 -34.84
CA LEU A 1028 14.69 2.39 -35.47
C LEU A 1028 14.87 2.19 -36.98
N PRO A 1029 15.26 1.00 -37.49
CA PRO A 1029 15.39 0.79 -38.93
C PRO A 1029 14.08 1.00 -39.70
N GLN A 1030 12.95 0.56 -39.13
CA GLN A 1030 11.63 0.79 -39.73
C GLN A 1030 11.28 2.29 -39.79
N VAL A 1031 11.57 3.04 -38.72
CA VAL A 1031 11.36 4.50 -38.69
C VAL A 1031 12.20 5.19 -39.77
N GLN A 1032 13.47 4.80 -39.91
CA GLN A 1032 14.37 5.33 -40.95
C GLN A 1032 13.87 5.01 -42.36
N LEU A 1033 13.37 3.80 -42.60
CA LEU A 1033 12.79 3.39 -43.88
C LEU A 1033 11.54 4.20 -44.25
N TRP A 1034 10.60 4.38 -43.31
CA TRP A 1034 9.43 5.23 -43.54
C TRP A 1034 9.82 6.68 -43.81
N HIS A 1035 10.84 7.20 -43.14
CA HIS A 1035 11.34 8.55 -43.40
C HIS A 1035 11.99 8.67 -44.79
N ALA A 1036 12.79 7.69 -45.19
CA ALA A 1036 13.41 7.64 -46.52
C ALA A 1036 12.34 7.60 -47.63
N GLU A 1037 11.33 6.74 -47.50
CA GLU A 1037 10.20 6.67 -48.44
C GLU A 1037 9.43 7.99 -48.51
N ALA A 1038 9.17 8.62 -47.37
CA ALA A 1038 8.52 9.94 -47.31
C ALA A 1038 9.35 11.00 -48.05
N LEU A 1039 10.66 11.04 -47.86
CA LEU A 1039 11.56 11.97 -48.57
C LEU A 1039 11.58 11.73 -50.08
N ILE A 1040 11.62 10.47 -50.52
CA ILE A 1040 11.52 10.12 -51.95
C ILE A 1040 10.19 10.64 -52.51
N LYS A 1041 9.08 10.42 -51.79
CA LYS A 1041 7.75 10.90 -52.19
C LYS A 1041 7.66 12.42 -52.28
N MET A 1042 8.42 13.13 -51.44
CA MET A 1042 8.53 14.59 -51.41
C MET A 1042 9.57 15.16 -52.38
N GLY A 1043 10.21 14.33 -53.21
CA GLY A 1043 11.19 14.77 -54.21
C GLY A 1043 12.58 15.08 -53.65
N LYS A 1044 12.96 14.46 -52.51
CA LYS A 1044 14.26 14.63 -51.84
C LYS A 1044 15.07 13.32 -51.78
N PRO A 1045 15.38 12.68 -52.93
CA PRO A 1045 16.01 11.36 -52.96
C PRO A 1045 17.44 11.32 -52.39
N ASP A 1046 18.23 12.38 -52.54
CA ASP A 1046 19.62 12.42 -52.04
C ASP A 1046 19.68 12.31 -50.51
N HIS A 1047 18.73 12.94 -49.81
CA HIS A 1047 18.61 12.83 -48.36
C HIS A 1047 18.09 11.45 -47.91
N ALA A 1048 17.33 10.76 -48.77
CA ALA A 1048 16.82 9.44 -48.48
C ALA A 1048 17.92 8.37 -48.49
N LEU A 1049 18.91 8.47 -49.39
CA LEU A 1049 20.02 7.49 -49.48
C LEU A 1049 20.77 7.32 -48.15
N ASN A 1050 21.14 8.44 -47.51
CA ASN A 1050 21.84 8.40 -46.21
C ASN A 1050 21.00 7.68 -45.14
N LEU A 1051 19.69 7.90 -45.12
CA LEU A 1051 18.79 7.24 -44.17
C LEU A 1051 18.62 5.75 -44.45
N ILE A 1052 18.62 5.34 -45.72
CA ILE A 1052 18.55 3.93 -46.10
C ILE A 1052 19.82 3.20 -45.67
N ASP A 1053 20.99 3.80 -45.89
CA ASP A 1053 22.28 3.23 -45.46
C ASP A 1053 22.36 3.08 -43.92
N GLU A 1054 21.89 4.09 -43.18
CA GLU A 1054 21.78 3.99 -41.73
C GLU A 1054 20.78 2.91 -41.27
N ALA A 1055 19.64 2.80 -41.96
CA ALA A 1055 18.64 1.76 -41.67
C ALA A 1055 19.22 0.36 -41.86
N GLU A 1056 19.94 0.13 -42.96
CA GLU A 1056 20.61 -1.14 -43.26
C GLU A 1056 21.66 -1.47 -42.20
N LYS A 1057 22.51 -0.49 -41.84
CA LYS A 1057 23.54 -0.64 -40.79
C LYS A 1057 22.96 -1.01 -39.42
N ASN A 1058 21.75 -0.54 -39.13
CA ASN A 1058 21.05 -0.85 -37.87
C ASN A 1058 20.27 -2.18 -37.94
N ALA A 1059 19.73 -2.55 -39.11
CA ALA A 1059 18.94 -3.78 -39.32
C ALA A 1059 19.81 -5.04 -39.38
N LEU A 1060 21.00 -4.94 -39.99
CA LEU A 1060 21.88 -6.09 -40.25
C LEU A 1060 22.36 -6.80 -38.97
N PRO A 1061 22.84 -6.12 -37.91
CA PRO A 1061 23.28 -6.78 -36.67
C PRO A 1061 22.15 -7.50 -35.92
N ALA A 1062 20.91 -7.01 -36.07
CA ALA A 1062 19.72 -7.63 -35.48
C ALA A 1062 19.13 -8.74 -36.35
N SER A 1063 19.70 -9.00 -37.54
CA SER A 1063 19.17 -9.95 -38.53
C SER A 1063 17.72 -9.65 -38.94
N GLN A 1064 17.35 -8.38 -39.09
CA GLN A 1064 16.01 -7.97 -39.57
C GLN A 1064 15.95 -8.06 -41.10
N LEU A 1065 15.96 -9.28 -41.63
CA LEU A 1065 16.18 -9.55 -43.06
C LEU A 1065 15.11 -8.94 -43.97
N ALA A 1066 13.86 -8.82 -43.49
CA ALA A 1066 12.80 -8.14 -44.23
C ALA A 1066 13.10 -6.64 -44.47
N LEU A 1067 13.65 -5.96 -43.46
CA LEU A 1067 14.01 -4.54 -43.56
C LEU A 1067 15.25 -4.34 -44.42
N VAL A 1068 16.21 -5.27 -44.37
CA VAL A 1068 17.38 -5.27 -45.28
C VAL A 1068 16.92 -5.33 -46.73
N VAL A 1069 15.97 -6.23 -47.06
CA VAL A 1069 15.38 -6.28 -48.42
C VAL A 1069 14.73 -4.95 -48.79
N ASP A 1070 13.96 -4.34 -47.89
CA ASP A 1070 13.33 -3.05 -48.16
C ASP A 1070 14.37 -1.93 -48.39
N CYS A 1071 15.50 -1.93 -47.66
CA CYS A 1071 16.62 -1.02 -47.91
C CYS A 1071 17.16 -1.16 -49.34
N LYS A 1072 17.44 -2.40 -49.77
CA LYS A 1072 17.96 -2.69 -51.11
C LYS A 1072 16.99 -2.26 -52.21
N LEU A 1073 15.70 -2.52 -52.02
CA LEU A 1073 14.66 -2.13 -52.98
C LEU A 1073 14.52 -0.60 -53.09
N LEU A 1074 14.66 0.13 -51.98
CA LEU A 1074 14.62 1.60 -51.99
C LEU A 1074 15.90 2.23 -52.56
N GLN A 1075 17.09 1.70 -52.23
CA GLN A 1075 18.34 2.11 -52.87
C GLN A 1075 18.26 1.90 -54.39
N ALA A 1076 17.70 0.76 -54.83
CA ALA A 1076 17.49 0.47 -56.24
C ALA A 1076 16.50 1.43 -56.89
N SER A 1077 15.39 1.79 -56.23
CA SER A 1077 14.40 2.72 -56.79
C SER A 1077 14.97 4.13 -56.99
N VAL A 1078 15.79 4.62 -56.05
CA VAL A 1078 16.51 5.90 -56.20
C VAL A 1078 17.56 5.81 -57.31
N SER A 1079 18.35 4.73 -57.33
CA SER A 1079 19.40 4.53 -58.34
C SER A 1079 18.87 4.35 -59.77
N ASN A 1080 17.62 3.87 -59.92
CA ASN A 1080 16.94 3.73 -61.22
C ASN A 1080 16.64 5.08 -61.90
N SER A 1081 16.80 6.20 -61.19
CA SER A 1081 16.62 7.55 -61.75
C SER A 1081 17.90 8.14 -62.36
N ALA A 1082 19.07 7.56 -62.08
CA ALA A 1082 20.36 8.00 -62.61
C ALA A 1082 20.74 7.21 -63.88
N VAL A 1083 21.00 7.92 -64.98
CA VAL A 1083 21.25 7.34 -66.32
C VAL A 1083 22.56 6.52 -66.38
N ASP A 1084 23.47 6.66 -65.41
CA ASP A 1084 24.86 6.18 -65.49
C ASP A 1084 25.26 5.02 -64.53
N ALA A 1085 24.34 4.34 -63.84
CA ALA A 1085 24.69 3.26 -62.88
C ALA A 1085 23.98 1.89 -63.10
N PRO A 1086 24.13 1.21 -64.27
CA PRO A 1086 23.43 -0.06 -64.53
C PRO A 1086 23.80 -1.19 -63.56
N ASN A 1087 25.07 -1.27 -63.16
CA ASN A 1087 25.60 -2.40 -62.37
C ASN A 1087 25.15 -2.36 -60.90
N VAL A 1088 24.96 -1.17 -60.32
CA VAL A 1088 24.55 -1.01 -58.91
C VAL A 1088 23.09 -1.41 -58.71
N PHE A 1089 22.20 -0.97 -59.60
CA PHE A 1089 20.78 -1.34 -59.56
C PHE A 1089 20.59 -2.86 -59.63
N THR A 1090 21.25 -3.53 -60.57
CA THR A 1090 21.08 -4.98 -60.78
C THR A 1090 21.59 -5.77 -59.57
N ALA A 1091 22.75 -5.41 -59.01
CA ALA A 1091 23.29 -6.05 -57.81
C ALA A 1091 22.36 -5.92 -56.60
N LEU A 1092 21.79 -4.73 -56.37
CA LEU A 1092 20.84 -4.49 -55.27
C LEU A 1092 19.57 -5.33 -55.41
N ILE A 1093 19.00 -5.41 -56.62
CA ILE A 1093 17.80 -6.20 -56.88
C ILE A 1093 18.07 -7.71 -56.76
N GLU A 1094 19.21 -8.20 -57.25
CA GLU A 1094 19.60 -9.61 -57.12
C GLU A 1094 19.76 -10.02 -55.66
N GLU A 1095 20.43 -9.20 -54.84
CA GLU A 1095 20.57 -9.42 -53.40
C GLU A 1095 19.20 -9.42 -52.70
N ALA A 1096 18.33 -8.45 -53.03
CA ALA A 1096 16.97 -8.38 -52.53
C ALA A 1096 16.14 -9.64 -52.88
N ILE A 1097 16.20 -10.11 -54.13
CA ILE A 1097 15.51 -11.31 -54.59
C ILE A 1097 16.06 -12.55 -53.88
N GLN A 1098 17.37 -12.67 -53.71
CA GLN A 1098 18.01 -13.80 -53.05
C GLN A 1098 17.50 -13.94 -51.60
N ILE A 1099 17.55 -12.85 -50.82
CA ILE A 1099 17.08 -12.85 -49.43
C ILE A 1099 15.57 -13.11 -49.39
N ALA A 1100 14.78 -12.39 -50.20
CA ALA A 1100 13.33 -12.54 -50.24
C ALA A 1100 12.87 -13.95 -50.63
N THR A 1101 13.59 -14.62 -51.54
CA THR A 1101 13.31 -16.01 -51.95
C THR A 1101 13.62 -16.99 -50.81
N SER A 1102 14.74 -16.80 -50.12
CA SER A 1102 15.15 -17.68 -49.00
C SER A 1102 14.14 -17.68 -47.83
N LEU A 1103 13.36 -16.60 -47.71
CA LEU A 1103 12.37 -16.39 -46.64
C LEU A 1103 10.92 -16.39 -47.14
N ASN A 1104 10.69 -16.71 -48.43
CA ASN A 1104 9.37 -16.76 -49.06
C ASN A 1104 8.56 -15.44 -48.95
N MET A 1105 9.22 -14.30 -49.10
CA MET A 1105 8.60 -12.96 -49.00
C MET A 1105 7.93 -12.53 -50.32
N LYS A 1106 6.79 -13.15 -50.64
CA LYS A 1106 6.06 -12.93 -51.90
C LYS A 1106 5.78 -11.45 -52.23
N GLY A 1107 5.46 -10.62 -51.24
CA GLY A 1107 5.19 -9.19 -51.44
C GLY A 1107 6.44 -8.43 -51.93
N ARG A 1108 7.60 -8.70 -51.33
CA ARG A 1108 8.87 -8.06 -51.70
C ARG A 1108 9.41 -8.59 -53.03
N LEU A 1109 9.19 -9.87 -53.34
CA LEU A 1109 9.48 -10.42 -54.67
C LEU A 1109 8.65 -9.74 -55.76
N ARG A 1110 7.36 -9.45 -55.51
CA ARG A 1110 6.53 -8.68 -56.44
C ARG A 1110 7.06 -7.26 -56.64
N LYS A 1111 7.49 -6.58 -55.57
CA LYS A 1111 8.11 -5.24 -55.65
C LYS A 1111 9.41 -5.26 -56.47
N ALA A 1112 10.28 -6.24 -56.22
CA ALA A 1112 11.53 -6.40 -56.98
C ALA A 1112 11.27 -6.60 -58.49
N ASN A 1113 10.31 -7.47 -58.83
CA ASN A 1113 9.93 -7.71 -60.21
C ASN A 1113 9.29 -6.47 -60.88
N ALA A 1114 8.50 -5.69 -60.13
CA ALA A 1114 7.93 -4.44 -60.63
C ALA A 1114 9.03 -3.40 -60.97
N LEU A 1115 10.06 -3.27 -60.12
CA LEU A 1115 11.20 -2.39 -60.39
C LEU A 1115 12.00 -2.83 -61.62
N LEU A 1116 12.18 -4.14 -61.82
CA LEU A 1116 12.80 -4.69 -63.04
C LEU A 1116 12.00 -4.35 -64.29
N GLN A 1117 10.67 -4.48 -64.24
CA GLN A 1117 9.78 -4.14 -65.35
C GLN A 1117 9.79 -2.63 -65.65
N GLU A 1118 9.78 -1.78 -64.63
CA GLU A 1118 9.83 -0.32 -64.79
C GLU A 1118 11.15 0.12 -65.44
N LYS A 1119 12.27 -0.49 -65.05
CA LYS A 1119 13.58 -0.23 -65.68
C LYS A 1119 13.61 -0.69 -67.14
N ALA A 1120 13.04 -1.85 -67.45
CA ALA A 1120 12.95 -2.35 -68.83
C ALA A 1120 12.11 -1.39 -69.71
N GLN A 1121 10.96 -0.92 -69.21
CA GLN A 1121 10.11 0.05 -69.92
C GLN A 1121 10.81 1.40 -70.12
N LYS A 1122 11.57 1.89 -69.13
CA LYS A 1122 12.38 3.11 -69.28
C LYS A 1122 13.48 2.94 -70.34
N HIS A 1123 14.14 1.78 -70.39
CA HIS A 1123 15.13 1.49 -71.44
C HIS A 1123 14.49 1.39 -72.83
N GLU A 1124 13.33 0.76 -72.98
CA GLU A 1124 12.59 0.70 -74.25
C GLU A 1124 12.11 2.09 -74.71
N SER A 1125 11.62 2.92 -73.78
CA SER A 1125 11.20 4.29 -74.08
C SER A 1125 12.40 5.20 -74.43
N TYR A 1126 13.59 4.97 -73.88
CA TYR A 1126 14.81 5.69 -74.24
C TYR A 1126 15.37 5.21 -75.58
N ALA A 1127 15.23 3.92 -75.87
CA ALA A 1127 15.64 3.31 -77.13
C ALA A 1127 14.69 3.64 -78.29
N SER A 1128 13.42 3.97 -78.03
CA SER A 1128 12.47 4.46 -79.04
C SER A 1128 12.50 5.98 -79.26
N PHE A 1129 13.07 6.74 -78.31
CA PHE A 1129 13.27 8.19 -78.41
C PHE A 1129 14.60 8.58 -79.07
N ARG A 1130 15.60 7.68 -79.06
CA ARG A 1130 16.80 7.75 -79.91
C ARG A 1130 16.50 7.20 -81.30
#